data_AF-A0AA97KPB0-F1
#
_entry.id   AF-A0AA97KPB0-F1
#
_cell.length_a   1.000
_cell.length_b   1.000
_cell.length_c   1.000
_cell.angle_alpha   90.00
_cell.angle_beta   90.00
_cell.angle_gamma   90.00
#
_symmetry.space_group_name_H-M   'P 1'
#
loop_
_entity.id
_entity.type
_entity.pdbx_description
1 polymer ?
#
loop_
_entity_poly.entity_id
_entity_poly.type
_entity_poly.pdbx_seq_one_letter_code
_entity_poly.pdbx_strand_id
1 'polypeptide(L)'
;MGPQALPRAGLNCLGTRLFCPRAYWDGVTLTRPAQAQGMQDHHQGTSPARQLVGGPGFGVQLGCPEGHSGLLQLQEAEIRQLEGLRKWMGQRAKSDREYAALLHQMYCAAEKQESSRQPGPSQTGQCWWSLVTQTEALSQLLQQHAEALLSGPVHKLSLLARDKQQLRRCYNEQWQQLSQEFARATQQEPERLKAQYLTHIRESAQAKRKYQEASKEKEREKAKDRYVRSLWKLYSLHNQYVLALRAAEVHHAHHFQQVLPGMLQSLYSLQMEMAHITKEALQEYAAITSLVQEEMVSVHQAMRRALERLHPAAEYNGFTPQCSCGSEPPSVVAFDKSLLEDVEAEGLQAGELQLNELTLESVQHTLTSVEEELAGAIRSTENHQQRVQALQGEIQKEECAGSTAERVLLLAKRQALHEALLHAQVAQCSQAKLQAQKEVLQHKLKELGSRDPPPAPTLQEESQPLIPVGQELERDGTRRPALEVLKHHFSGIFRPRFSLPPAMPVLPEAQKPLSQQAWYHGAIPRLEVLQLLQADGDFLVRESQGKQEYVLSVLWDGQPRHFILQAVENQYRLEGEAFPTIPLLIDHFLKTKQLVTKKSGILLVKPIIKDKWVLAHEDILLGERIGQGHFGEVFSGRLLSDNTPVAVKSCRETLPPELKARFLQEARILKQYDHPNIVRLIGVCTQKHPIYIVMELVQEHHNHLSCL
;
A
#
# COMPACT_ATOMS: atom_id res chain seq x y z
N MET A 1 42.66 -26.32 -29.25
CA MET A 1 42.26 -27.73 -29.43
C MET A 1 41.18 -27.99 -28.39
N GLY A 2 39.93 -28.09 -28.81
CA GLY A 2 38.77 -27.97 -27.92
C GLY A 2 38.54 -29.18 -27.01
N PRO A 3 37.70 -29.05 -25.98
CA PRO A 3 37.17 -30.20 -25.27
C PRO A 3 35.76 -30.56 -25.75
N GLN A 4 35.60 -31.86 -25.89
CA GLN A 4 34.41 -32.60 -26.29
C GLN A 4 33.35 -32.62 -25.19
N ALA A 5 32.11 -32.67 -25.65
CA ALA A 5 30.88 -32.84 -24.88
C ALA A 5 30.63 -34.30 -24.46
N LEU A 6 29.84 -34.46 -23.39
CA LEU A 6 28.76 -35.44 -23.11
C LEU A 6 28.49 -35.44 -21.58
N PRO A 7 27.35 -35.95 -21.04
CA PRO A 7 25.96 -35.92 -21.50
C PRO A 7 24.93 -35.47 -20.42
N ARG A 8 23.67 -35.41 -20.86
CA ARG A 8 22.39 -35.12 -20.19
C ARG A 8 22.17 -35.76 -18.80
N ALA A 9 21.54 -34.98 -17.90
CA ALA A 9 20.64 -35.48 -16.86
C ALA A 9 19.47 -34.50 -16.58
N GLY A 10 18.25 -35.03 -16.76
CA GLY A 10 16.95 -34.69 -16.15
C GLY A 10 16.61 -33.25 -15.73
N LEU A 11 15.77 -32.58 -16.51
CA LEU A 11 14.89 -31.49 -16.05
C LEU A 11 13.47 -32.04 -15.88
N ASN A 12 13.07 -32.28 -14.63
CA ASN A 12 11.68 -32.47 -14.23
C ASN A 12 11.03 -31.09 -14.06
N CYS A 13 10.21 -30.69 -15.03
CA CYS A 13 9.30 -29.56 -14.90
C CYS A 13 8.04 -30.02 -14.15
N LEU A 14 7.92 -29.72 -12.86
CA LEU A 14 6.64 -29.77 -12.15
C LEU A 14 5.88 -28.46 -12.41
N GLY A 15 5.17 -28.44 -13.53
CA GLY A 15 4.19 -27.42 -13.88
C GLY A 15 2.86 -27.62 -13.16
N THR A 16 2.40 -26.54 -12.58
CA THR A 16 1.13 -26.25 -11.93
C THR A 16 -0.07 -26.93 -12.61
N ARG A 17 -0.76 -27.83 -11.89
CA ARG A 17 -2.08 -28.36 -12.30
C ARG A 17 -3.16 -27.37 -11.87
N LEU A 18 -3.71 -26.62 -12.81
CA LEU A 18 -5.05 -26.05 -12.71
C LEU A 18 -5.89 -26.60 -13.86
N PHE A 19 -7.03 -27.20 -13.48
CA PHE A 19 -7.98 -27.87 -14.35
C PHE A 19 -8.59 -26.92 -15.38
N CYS A 20 -8.59 -27.35 -16.63
CA CYS A 20 -9.37 -26.81 -17.73
C CYS A 20 -10.33 -27.90 -18.21
N PRO A 21 -11.63 -27.63 -18.44
CA PRO A 21 -12.43 -28.47 -19.30
C PRO A 21 -12.82 -27.68 -20.55
N ARG A 22 -12.16 -27.98 -21.68
CA ARG A 22 -12.66 -27.63 -23.01
C ARG A 22 -12.37 -28.77 -23.98
N ALA A 23 -13.39 -29.59 -24.21
CA ALA A 23 -13.57 -30.34 -25.45
C ALA A 23 -15.03 -30.81 -25.47
N TYR A 24 -15.83 -30.28 -26.40
CA TYR A 24 -16.70 -31.02 -27.32
C TYR A 24 -17.53 -30.02 -28.14
N TRP A 25 -17.75 -30.37 -29.41
CA TRP A 25 -18.55 -29.69 -30.44
C TRP A 25 -17.78 -28.77 -31.40
N ASP A 26 -17.04 -29.42 -32.30
CA ASP A 26 -16.93 -28.99 -33.69
C ASP A 26 -17.92 -29.78 -34.55
N GLY A 27 -18.52 -29.10 -35.52
CA GLY A 27 -19.18 -29.69 -36.69
C GLY A 27 -20.68 -29.40 -36.76
N VAL A 28 -21.06 -28.41 -37.56
CA VAL A 28 -21.68 -28.63 -38.89
C VAL A 28 -21.76 -27.28 -39.61
N THR A 29 -21.17 -27.27 -40.80
CA THR A 29 -21.11 -26.19 -41.78
C THR A 29 -22.45 -25.94 -42.47
N LEU A 30 -22.68 -24.66 -42.77
CA LEU A 30 -23.74 -24.13 -43.63
C LEU A 30 -23.60 -24.60 -45.09
N THR A 31 -24.67 -25.13 -45.69
CA THR A 31 -24.88 -25.11 -47.14
C THR A 31 -26.35 -24.84 -47.49
N ARG A 32 -26.54 -23.92 -48.45
CA ARG A 32 -27.78 -23.45 -49.07
C ARG A 32 -28.30 -24.41 -50.16
N PRO A 33 -29.49 -24.18 -50.77
CA PRO A 33 -30.46 -25.21 -51.14
C PRO A 33 -30.36 -25.72 -52.58
N ALA A 34 -30.94 -26.89 -52.84
CA ALA A 34 -31.19 -27.41 -54.18
C ALA A 34 -32.70 -27.58 -54.44
N GLN A 35 -33.11 -27.13 -55.63
CA GLN A 35 -34.44 -27.26 -56.22
C GLN A 35 -34.71 -28.72 -56.66
N ALA A 36 -35.98 -29.13 -56.64
CA ALA A 36 -36.51 -30.16 -57.54
C ALA A 36 -38.01 -29.93 -57.81
N GLN A 37 -38.35 -29.77 -59.09
CA GLN A 37 -39.71 -29.86 -59.65
C GLN A 37 -40.05 -31.33 -59.95
N GLY A 38 -41.36 -31.69 -59.95
CA GLY A 38 -41.84 -32.88 -60.66
C GLY A 38 -43.09 -33.60 -60.11
N MET A 39 -44.27 -33.02 -60.38
CA MET A 39 -45.55 -33.64 -60.79
C MET A 39 -45.78 -35.18 -60.65
N GLN A 40 -46.87 -35.60 -59.98
CA GLN A 40 -48.11 -36.13 -60.61
C GLN A 40 -49.16 -36.63 -59.59
N ASP A 41 -50.42 -36.48 -60.01
CA ASP A 41 -51.69 -36.62 -59.29
C ASP A 41 -52.04 -38.02 -58.75
N HIS A 42 -52.75 -38.06 -57.61
CA HIS A 42 -53.93 -38.92 -57.46
C HIS A 42 -54.94 -38.32 -56.45
N HIS A 43 -56.10 -37.92 -56.97
CA HIS A 43 -57.31 -37.60 -56.22
C HIS A 43 -57.88 -38.87 -55.56
N GLN A 44 -58.11 -38.82 -54.26
CA GLN A 44 -59.26 -39.46 -53.62
C GLN A 44 -59.52 -38.80 -52.26
N GLY A 45 -60.78 -38.39 -52.03
CA GLY A 45 -61.16 -37.48 -50.96
C GLY A 45 -61.11 -38.08 -49.56
N THR A 46 -60.55 -37.31 -48.62
CA THR A 46 -60.76 -37.48 -47.19
C THR A 46 -60.68 -36.12 -46.47
N SER A 47 -61.80 -35.74 -45.84
CA SER A 47 -62.02 -34.80 -44.72
C SER A 47 -60.84 -33.92 -44.23
N PRO A 48 -60.96 -32.57 -44.22
CA PRO A 48 -59.94 -31.68 -43.65
C PRO A 48 -60.18 -31.52 -42.14
N ALA A 49 -59.79 -32.48 -41.32
CA ALA A 49 -59.95 -32.36 -39.86
C ALA A 49 -58.92 -33.09 -39.00
N ARG A 50 -57.78 -33.54 -39.54
CA ARG A 50 -56.82 -34.36 -38.76
C ARG A 50 -55.33 -34.01 -38.92
N GLN A 51 -54.98 -32.74 -39.15
CA GLN A 51 -53.56 -32.31 -39.27
C GLN A 51 -53.16 -31.12 -38.39
N LEU A 52 -53.67 -31.02 -37.15
CA LEU A 52 -53.19 -30.03 -36.17
C LEU A 52 -52.72 -30.65 -34.84
N VAL A 53 -52.35 -31.94 -34.83
CA VAL A 53 -51.81 -32.60 -33.63
C VAL A 53 -50.46 -33.19 -33.99
N GLY A 54 -49.39 -32.44 -33.70
CA GLY A 54 -48.02 -32.91 -33.93
C GLY A 54 -46.91 -31.84 -33.89
N GLY A 55 -47.23 -30.57 -33.64
CA GLY A 55 -46.23 -29.53 -33.41
C GLY A 55 -46.04 -29.21 -31.93
N PRO A 56 -44.88 -28.67 -31.50
CA PRO A 56 -44.69 -28.15 -30.15
C PRO A 56 -45.59 -26.93 -29.96
N GLY A 57 -46.45 -26.98 -28.94
CA GLY A 57 -47.44 -25.93 -28.64
C GLY A 57 -48.21 -26.24 -27.35
N PHE A 58 -48.85 -25.23 -26.76
CA PHE A 58 -49.78 -25.46 -25.66
C PHE A 58 -50.96 -26.28 -26.18
N GLY A 59 -50.99 -27.57 -25.82
CA GLY A 59 -52.00 -28.50 -26.29
C GLY A 59 -53.40 -28.16 -25.78
N VAL A 60 -54.42 -28.69 -26.46
CA VAL A 60 -55.85 -28.52 -26.10
C VAL A 60 -56.15 -29.00 -24.67
N GLN A 61 -55.29 -29.86 -24.10
CA GLN A 61 -55.33 -30.33 -22.72
C GLN A 61 -55.19 -29.19 -21.68
N LEU A 62 -54.57 -28.06 -22.06
CA LEU A 62 -54.49 -26.85 -21.24
C LEU A 62 -55.69 -25.91 -21.45
N GLY A 63 -56.63 -26.28 -22.31
CA GLY A 63 -57.85 -25.56 -22.63
C GLY A 63 -58.99 -25.73 -21.62
N CYS A 64 -58.69 -26.17 -20.39
CA CYS A 64 -59.66 -26.24 -19.31
C CYS A 64 -59.41 -25.13 -18.27
N PRO A 65 -60.36 -24.83 -17.37
CA PRO A 65 -60.18 -23.85 -16.30
C PRO A 65 -58.92 -24.09 -15.44
N GLU A 66 -58.58 -25.36 -15.18
CA GLU A 66 -57.35 -25.73 -14.46
C GLU A 66 -56.10 -25.40 -15.27
N GLY A 67 -56.09 -25.69 -16.57
CA GLY A 67 -55.00 -25.37 -17.49
C GLY A 67 -54.79 -23.87 -17.63
N HIS A 68 -55.88 -23.10 -17.72
CA HIS A 68 -55.85 -21.64 -17.70
C HIS A 68 -55.22 -21.09 -16.41
N SER A 69 -55.65 -21.60 -15.25
CA SER A 69 -55.05 -21.22 -13.96
C SER A 69 -53.55 -21.53 -13.91
N GLY A 70 -53.16 -22.72 -14.39
CA GLY A 70 -51.76 -23.12 -14.51
C GLY A 70 -50.95 -22.19 -15.41
N LEU A 71 -51.50 -21.77 -16.57
CA LEU A 71 -50.84 -20.84 -17.49
C LEU A 71 -50.70 -19.43 -16.90
N LEU A 72 -51.66 -18.97 -16.08
CA LEU A 72 -51.52 -17.70 -15.36
C LEU A 72 -50.44 -17.77 -14.27
N GLN A 73 -50.34 -18.90 -13.57
CA GLN A 73 -49.30 -19.14 -12.57
C GLN A 73 -47.91 -19.24 -13.21
N LEU A 74 -47.79 -19.91 -14.36
CA LEU A 74 -46.56 -19.97 -15.13
C LEU A 74 -46.08 -18.56 -15.51
N GLN A 75 -46.95 -17.76 -16.14
CA GLN A 75 -46.61 -16.40 -16.54
C GLN A 75 -46.21 -15.52 -15.34
N GLU A 76 -46.88 -15.67 -14.20
CA GLU A 76 -46.52 -14.99 -12.95
C GLU A 76 -45.12 -15.39 -12.45
N ALA A 77 -44.81 -16.70 -12.47
CA ALA A 77 -43.50 -17.20 -12.07
C ALA A 77 -42.38 -16.66 -12.98
N GLU A 78 -42.62 -16.64 -14.29
CA GLU A 78 -41.65 -16.13 -15.26
C GLU A 78 -41.45 -14.61 -15.14
N ILE A 79 -42.51 -13.83 -14.87
CA ILE A 79 -42.38 -12.39 -14.58
C ILE A 79 -41.48 -12.17 -13.36
N ARG A 80 -41.70 -12.93 -12.27
CA ARG A 80 -40.84 -12.86 -11.08
C ARG A 80 -39.39 -13.24 -11.39
N GLN A 81 -39.16 -14.23 -12.25
CA GLN A 81 -37.82 -14.60 -12.70
C GLN A 81 -37.15 -13.47 -13.48
N LEU A 82 -37.84 -12.83 -14.42
CA LEU A 82 -37.31 -11.69 -15.18
C LEU A 82 -36.97 -10.51 -14.27
N GLU A 83 -37.83 -10.20 -13.31
CA GLU A 83 -37.57 -9.16 -12.31
C GLU A 83 -36.37 -9.51 -11.41
N GLY A 84 -36.23 -10.78 -11.03
CA GLY A 84 -35.10 -11.31 -10.28
C GLY A 84 -33.79 -11.16 -11.04
N LEU A 85 -33.75 -11.60 -12.31
CA LEU A 85 -32.61 -11.45 -13.20
C LEU A 85 -32.24 -9.98 -13.38
N ARG A 86 -33.21 -9.11 -13.64
CA ARG A 86 -32.99 -7.66 -13.77
C ARG A 86 -32.33 -7.09 -12.51
N LYS A 87 -32.88 -7.39 -11.32
CA LYS A 87 -32.33 -6.89 -10.05
C LYS A 87 -30.92 -7.42 -9.80
N TRP A 88 -30.68 -8.71 -10.07
CA TRP A 88 -29.38 -9.34 -9.90
C TRP A 88 -28.32 -8.74 -10.84
N MET A 89 -28.65 -8.56 -12.12
CA MET A 89 -27.77 -7.88 -13.09
C MET A 89 -27.53 -6.41 -12.73
N GLY A 90 -28.55 -5.70 -12.23
CA GLY A 90 -28.40 -4.33 -11.74
C GLY A 90 -27.46 -4.24 -10.53
N GLN A 91 -27.50 -5.23 -9.64
CA GLN A 91 -26.55 -5.33 -8.52
C GLN A 91 -25.13 -5.63 -9.02
N ARG A 92 -24.96 -6.47 -10.05
CA ARG A 92 -23.66 -6.68 -10.68
C ARG A 92 -23.08 -5.39 -11.27
N ALA A 93 -23.89 -4.61 -12.00
CA ALA A 93 -23.46 -3.31 -12.51
C ALA A 93 -23.05 -2.34 -11.40
N LYS A 94 -23.78 -2.33 -10.28
CA LYS A 94 -23.39 -1.55 -9.09
C LYS A 94 -22.03 -2.00 -8.53
N SER A 95 -21.79 -3.30 -8.41
CA SER A 95 -20.53 -3.86 -7.95
C SER A 95 -19.36 -3.52 -8.88
N ASP A 96 -19.53 -3.65 -10.19
CA ASP A 96 -18.49 -3.30 -11.17
C ASP A 96 -18.14 -1.80 -11.10
N ARG A 97 -19.15 -0.93 -10.94
CA ARG A 97 -18.96 0.52 -10.74
C ARG A 97 -18.22 0.85 -9.44
N GLU A 98 -18.57 0.19 -8.34
CA GLU A 98 -17.90 0.38 -7.05
C GLU A 98 -16.44 -0.10 -7.11
N TYR A 99 -16.18 -1.23 -7.78
CA TYR A 99 -14.83 -1.74 -7.96
C TYR A 99 -13.98 -0.84 -8.86
N ALA A 100 -14.57 -0.33 -9.95
CA ALA A 100 -13.94 0.71 -10.79
C ALA A 100 -13.54 1.94 -9.97
N ALA A 101 -14.44 2.46 -9.13
CA ALA A 101 -14.16 3.61 -8.28
C ALA A 101 -12.99 3.37 -7.29
N LEU A 102 -12.88 2.16 -6.73
CA LEU A 102 -11.77 1.78 -5.86
C LEU A 102 -10.43 1.74 -6.62
N LEU A 103 -10.43 1.19 -7.84
CA LEU A 103 -9.23 1.18 -8.71
C LEU A 103 -8.83 2.60 -9.13
N HIS A 104 -9.79 3.44 -9.50
CA HIS A 104 -9.55 4.86 -9.80
C HIS A 104 -8.96 5.60 -8.60
N GLN A 105 -9.46 5.33 -7.39
CA GLN A 105 -8.92 5.91 -6.17
C GLN A 105 -7.44 5.54 -5.97
N MET A 106 -7.04 4.30 -6.29
CA MET A 106 -5.64 3.88 -6.26
C MET A 106 -4.80 4.70 -7.25
N TYR A 107 -5.29 4.88 -8.48
CA TYR A 107 -4.63 5.72 -9.49
C TYR A 107 -4.47 7.18 -9.00
N CYS A 108 -5.54 7.82 -8.54
CA CYS A 108 -5.49 9.20 -8.06
C CYS A 108 -4.58 9.37 -6.83
N ALA A 109 -4.50 8.37 -5.96
CA ALA A 109 -3.59 8.40 -4.82
C ALA A 109 -2.12 8.39 -5.26
N ALA A 110 -1.78 7.59 -6.27
CA ALA A 110 -0.44 7.56 -6.85
C ALA A 110 -0.12 8.88 -7.61
N GLU A 111 -1.05 9.38 -8.43
CA GLU A 111 -0.86 10.63 -9.20
C GLU A 111 -0.62 11.84 -8.28
N LYS A 112 -1.29 11.92 -7.12
CA LYS A 112 -1.10 13.04 -6.17
C LYS A 112 0.26 13.02 -5.46
N GLN A 113 0.90 11.85 -5.35
CA GLN A 113 2.20 11.73 -4.69
C GLN A 113 3.36 12.10 -5.62
N GLU A 114 3.21 11.95 -6.94
CA GLU A 114 4.21 12.37 -7.94
C GLU A 114 3.93 13.80 -8.42
N SER A 115 4.76 14.75 -7.98
CA SER A 115 4.69 16.16 -8.39
C SER A 115 5.03 16.40 -9.87
N SER A 116 5.58 15.42 -10.58
CA SER A 116 5.86 15.46 -12.02
C SER A 116 5.20 14.29 -12.75
N ARG A 117 4.35 14.58 -13.75
CA ARG A 117 3.71 13.59 -14.62
C ARG A 117 4.68 12.77 -15.49
N GLN A 118 5.97 13.09 -15.46
CA GLN A 118 6.98 12.35 -16.20
C GLN A 118 7.73 11.41 -15.26
N PRO A 119 7.71 10.09 -15.53
CA PRO A 119 8.54 9.16 -14.79
C PRO A 119 10.01 9.56 -15.01
N GLY A 120 10.78 9.62 -13.93
CA GLY A 120 12.22 9.92 -13.99
C GLY A 120 13.00 8.92 -14.87
N PRO A 121 14.33 9.09 -14.99
CA PRO A 121 15.17 8.22 -15.82
C PRO A 121 15.25 6.76 -15.32
N SER A 122 14.68 6.44 -14.15
CA SER A 122 14.67 5.11 -13.54
C SER A 122 13.74 4.14 -14.25
N GLN A 123 14.23 2.94 -14.57
CA GLN A 123 13.40 1.89 -15.17
C GLN A 123 12.31 1.43 -14.19
N THR A 124 12.65 1.36 -12.90
CA THR A 124 11.70 1.02 -11.83
C THR A 124 10.58 2.06 -11.74
N GLY A 125 10.89 3.35 -11.86
CA GLY A 125 9.88 4.42 -11.88
C GLY A 125 8.96 4.34 -13.10
N GLN A 126 9.52 4.10 -14.28
CA GLN A 126 8.74 3.93 -15.51
C GLN A 126 7.83 2.69 -15.46
N CYS A 127 8.32 1.57 -14.93
CA CYS A 127 7.52 0.36 -14.74
C CYS A 127 6.39 0.60 -13.75
N TRP A 128 6.69 1.22 -12.60
CA TRP A 128 5.70 1.61 -11.60
C TRP A 128 4.57 2.44 -12.22
N TRP A 129 4.91 3.50 -12.96
CA TRP A 129 3.90 4.34 -13.60
C TRP A 129 3.10 3.60 -14.67
N SER A 130 3.74 2.67 -15.40
CA SER A 130 3.01 1.78 -16.31
C SER A 130 1.99 0.91 -15.56
N LEU A 131 2.29 0.39 -14.37
CA LEU A 131 1.32 -0.39 -13.58
C LEU A 131 0.16 0.48 -13.09
N VAL A 132 0.46 1.70 -12.63
CA VAL A 132 -0.54 2.68 -12.16
C VAL A 132 -1.50 3.07 -13.29
N THR A 133 -0.97 3.42 -14.47
CA THR A 133 -1.78 3.80 -15.64
C THR A 133 -2.60 2.63 -16.19
N GLN A 134 -2.06 1.40 -16.19
CA GLN A 134 -2.84 0.23 -16.57
C GLN A 134 -3.94 -0.10 -15.54
N THR A 135 -3.75 0.21 -14.26
CA THR A 135 -4.79 0.07 -13.23
C THR A 135 -5.95 1.04 -13.47
N GLU A 136 -5.66 2.25 -13.93
CA GLU A 136 -6.68 3.22 -14.38
C GLU A 136 -7.44 2.71 -15.61
N ALA A 137 -6.75 2.08 -16.57
CA ALA A 137 -7.43 1.46 -17.71
C ALA A 137 -8.40 0.34 -17.27
N LEU A 138 -8.05 -0.47 -16.25
CA LEU A 138 -8.97 -1.47 -15.66
C LEU A 138 -10.20 -0.81 -15.03
N SER A 139 -10.00 0.31 -14.31
CA SER A 139 -11.09 1.09 -13.74
C SER A 139 -12.09 1.53 -14.80
N GLN A 140 -11.59 2.15 -15.88
CA GLN A 140 -12.42 2.65 -16.97
C GLN A 140 -13.19 1.54 -17.69
N LEU A 141 -12.56 0.38 -17.89
CA LEU A 141 -13.19 -0.78 -18.51
C LEU A 141 -14.35 -1.33 -17.64
N LEU A 142 -14.16 -1.46 -16.33
CA LEU A 142 -15.22 -1.90 -15.42
C LEU A 142 -16.36 -0.88 -15.30
N GLN A 143 -16.04 0.42 -15.38
CA GLN A 143 -17.05 1.47 -15.46
C GLN A 143 -17.90 1.32 -16.73
N GLN A 144 -17.27 1.07 -17.88
CA GLN A 144 -17.97 0.79 -19.14
C GLN A 144 -18.84 -0.47 -19.06
N HIS A 145 -18.36 -1.53 -18.39
CA HIS A 145 -19.16 -2.75 -18.18
C HIS A 145 -20.43 -2.46 -17.39
N ALA A 146 -20.33 -1.68 -16.31
CA ALA A 146 -21.48 -1.30 -15.51
C ALA A 146 -22.52 -0.51 -16.34
N GLU A 147 -22.06 0.44 -17.16
CA GLU A 147 -22.93 1.24 -18.03
C GLU A 147 -23.58 0.40 -19.15
N ALA A 148 -22.81 -0.49 -19.78
CA ALA A 148 -23.29 -1.41 -20.81
C ALA A 148 -24.32 -2.40 -20.25
N LEU A 149 -24.11 -2.91 -19.02
CA LEU A 149 -25.09 -3.76 -18.35
C LEU A 149 -26.43 -3.04 -18.12
N LEU A 150 -26.38 -1.80 -17.64
CA LEU A 150 -27.58 -1.01 -17.33
C LEU A 150 -28.37 -0.64 -18.59
N SER A 151 -27.67 -0.22 -19.64
CA SER A 151 -28.28 0.22 -20.90
C SER A 151 -28.67 -0.93 -21.83
N GLY A 152 -28.00 -2.09 -21.75
CA GLY A 152 -28.28 -3.29 -22.54
C GLY A 152 -29.19 -4.28 -21.81
N PRO A 153 -28.66 -5.37 -21.24
CA PRO A 153 -29.45 -6.50 -20.76
C PRO A 153 -30.41 -6.15 -19.63
N VAL A 154 -30.05 -5.25 -18.70
CA VAL A 154 -30.96 -4.81 -17.62
C VAL A 154 -32.16 -4.06 -18.19
N HIS A 155 -31.94 -3.18 -19.17
CA HIS A 155 -33.01 -2.45 -19.84
C HIS A 155 -33.93 -3.40 -20.62
N LYS A 156 -33.35 -4.33 -21.41
CA LYS A 156 -34.11 -5.35 -22.15
C LYS A 156 -35.00 -6.19 -21.23
N LEU A 157 -34.47 -6.68 -20.11
CA LEU A 157 -35.25 -7.44 -19.12
C LEU A 157 -36.35 -6.61 -18.46
N SER A 158 -36.14 -5.29 -18.28
CA SER A 158 -37.17 -4.39 -17.75
C SER A 158 -38.35 -4.25 -18.72
N LEU A 159 -38.07 -4.06 -20.01
CA LEU A 159 -39.09 -3.99 -21.05
C LEU A 159 -39.82 -5.34 -21.17
N LEU A 160 -39.07 -6.45 -21.22
CA LEU A 160 -39.64 -7.78 -21.36
C LEU A 160 -40.56 -8.15 -20.19
N ALA A 161 -40.19 -7.80 -18.95
CA ALA A 161 -41.05 -8.01 -17.79
C ALA A 161 -42.37 -7.24 -17.89
N ARG A 162 -42.32 -5.98 -18.35
CA ARG A 162 -43.52 -5.14 -18.57
C ARG A 162 -44.40 -5.73 -19.66
N ASP A 163 -43.82 -6.11 -20.79
CA ASP A 163 -44.57 -6.65 -21.92
C ASP A 163 -45.19 -8.01 -21.56
N LYS A 164 -44.52 -8.81 -20.72
CA LYS A 164 -45.06 -10.08 -20.18
C LYS A 164 -46.20 -9.87 -19.19
N GLN A 165 -46.13 -8.83 -18.36
CA GLN A 165 -47.26 -8.42 -17.50
C GLN A 165 -48.48 -8.02 -18.35
N GLN A 166 -48.27 -7.29 -19.45
CA GLN A 166 -49.34 -6.93 -20.38
C GLN A 166 -49.91 -8.17 -21.08
N LEU A 167 -49.06 -9.06 -21.61
CA LEU A 167 -49.48 -10.31 -22.24
C LEU A 167 -50.37 -11.15 -21.32
N ARG A 168 -49.98 -11.29 -20.05
CA ARG A 168 -50.76 -12.01 -19.04
C ARG A 168 -52.17 -11.42 -18.85
N ARG A 169 -52.28 -10.09 -18.80
CA ARG A 169 -53.59 -9.40 -18.67
C ARG A 169 -54.44 -9.64 -19.92
N CYS A 170 -53.89 -9.42 -21.10
CA CYS A 170 -54.60 -9.61 -22.37
C CYS A 170 -55.08 -11.06 -22.53
N TYR A 171 -54.24 -12.06 -22.22
CA TYR A 171 -54.62 -13.47 -22.25
C TYR A 171 -55.77 -13.78 -21.29
N ASN A 172 -55.72 -13.25 -20.06
CA ASN A 172 -56.80 -13.45 -19.08
C ASN A 172 -58.13 -12.84 -19.56
N GLU A 173 -58.09 -11.62 -20.09
CA GLU A 173 -59.28 -10.95 -20.64
C GLU A 173 -59.87 -11.72 -21.82
N GLN A 174 -59.03 -12.16 -22.77
CA GLN A 174 -59.46 -12.98 -23.92
C GLN A 174 -60.07 -14.31 -23.45
N TRP A 175 -59.46 -14.99 -22.49
CA TRP A 175 -60.01 -16.22 -21.92
C TRP A 175 -61.40 -16.00 -21.30
N GLN A 176 -61.56 -14.93 -20.52
CA GLN A 176 -62.83 -14.59 -19.86
C GLN A 176 -63.93 -14.28 -20.89
N GLN A 177 -63.61 -13.50 -21.92
CA GLN A 177 -64.54 -13.18 -23.02
C GLN A 177 -64.99 -14.45 -23.74
N LEU A 178 -64.04 -15.29 -24.17
CA LEU A 178 -64.34 -16.54 -24.86
C LEU A 178 -65.16 -17.51 -23.99
N SER A 179 -64.85 -17.58 -22.69
CA SER A 179 -65.60 -18.41 -21.74
C SER A 179 -67.04 -17.92 -21.54
N GLN A 180 -67.23 -16.60 -21.47
CA GLN A 180 -68.55 -15.99 -21.33
C GLN A 180 -69.41 -16.20 -22.58
N GLU A 181 -68.85 -15.99 -23.77
CA GLU A 181 -69.52 -16.24 -25.05
C GLU A 181 -69.90 -17.72 -25.22
N PHE A 182 -68.99 -18.62 -24.86
CA PHE A 182 -69.25 -20.06 -24.86
C PHE A 182 -70.40 -20.44 -23.92
N ALA A 183 -70.39 -19.97 -22.67
CA ALA A 183 -71.46 -20.25 -21.71
C ALA A 183 -72.80 -19.67 -22.17
N ARG A 184 -72.79 -18.47 -22.76
CA ARG A 184 -74.00 -17.83 -23.30
C ARG A 184 -74.64 -18.67 -24.40
N ALA A 185 -73.85 -19.06 -25.40
CA ALA A 185 -74.34 -19.79 -26.57
C ALA A 185 -74.71 -21.25 -26.29
N THR A 186 -73.97 -21.93 -25.40
CA THR A 186 -74.12 -23.38 -25.18
C THR A 186 -74.96 -23.77 -23.97
N GLN A 187 -75.07 -22.89 -22.96
CA GLN A 187 -75.78 -23.18 -21.72
C GLN A 187 -76.96 -22.22 -21.53
N GLN A 188 -76.71 -20.92 -21.44
CA GLN A 188 -77.72 -19.94 -21.02
C GLN A 188 -78.91 -19.85 -21.99
N GLU A 189 -78.64 -19.76 -23.30
CA GLU A 189 -79.69 -19.64 -24.31
C GLU A 189 -80.51 -20.94 -24.49
N PRO A 190 -79.89 -22.13 -24.63
CA PRO A 190 -80.63 -23.39 -24.68
C PRO A 190 -81.44 -23.69 -23.41
N GLU A 191 -80.91 -23.41 -22.21
CA GLU A 191 -81.64 -23.62 -20.96
C GLU A 191 -82.84 -22.68 -20.81
N ARG A 192 -82.68 -21.41 -21.21
CA ARG A 192 -83.78 -20.43 -21.23
C ARG A 192 -84.91 -20.89 -22.16
N LEU A 193 -84.57 -21.32 -23.38
CA LEU A 193 -85.56 -21.80 -24.35
C LEU A 193 -86.20 -23.11 -23.88
N LYS A 194 -85.43 -24.04 -23.29
CA LYS A 194 -85.96 -25.28 -22.71
C LYS A 194 -86.95 -25.01 -21.57
N ALA A 195 -86.68 -24.07 -20.69
CA ALA A 195 -87.58 -23.69 -19.60
C ALA A 195 -88.91 -23.11 -20.14
N GLN A 196 -88.85 -22.25 -21.14
CA GLN A 196 -90.04 -21.75 -21.85
C GLN A 196 -90.79 -22.89 -22.56
N TYR A 197 -90.05 -23.82 -23.17
CA TYR A 197 -90.61 -24.94 -23.91
C TYR A 197 -91.43 -25.86 -23.01
N LEU A 198 -90.91 -26.20 -21.83
CA LEU A 198 -91.61 -26.99 -20.81
C LEU A 198 -92.89 -26.29 -20.31
N THR A 199 -92.85 -24.96 -20.16
CA THR A 199 -94.02 -24.18 -19.77
C THR A 199 -95.11 -24.26 -20.84
N HIS A 200 -94.78 -24.04 -22.11
CA HIS A 200 -95.75 -24.11 -23.20
C HIS A 200 -96.27 -25.51 -23.47
N ILE A 201 -95.50 -26.58 -23.21
CA ILE A 201 -96.02 -27.96 -23.22
C ILE A 201 -97.15 -28.10 -22.20
N ARG A 202 -96.95 -27.63 -20.96
CA ARG A 202 -97.96 -27.73 -19.90
C ARG A 202 -99.21 -26.91 -20.25
N GLU A 203 -99.03 -25.69 -20.75
CA GLU A 203 -100.13 -24.84 -21.21
C GLU A 203 -100.91 -25.49 -22.35
N SER A 204 -100.22 -26.10 -23.32
CA SER A 204 -100.85 -26.76 -24.45
C SER A 204 -101.58 -28.04 -24.06
N ALA A 205 -101.01 -28.84 -23.16
CA ALA A 205 -101.67 -30.01 -22.59
C ALA A 205 -102.93 -29.61 -21.80
N GLN A 206 -102.87 -28.51 -21.02
CA GLN A 206 -104.03 -28.00 -20.29
C GLN A 206 -105.11 -27.47 -21.25
N ALA A 207 -104.72 -26.73 -22.30
CA ALA A 207 -105.64 -26.25 -23.32
C ALA A 207 -106.30 -27.41 -24.09
N LYS A 208 -105.54 -28.48 -24.38
CA LYS A 208 -106.06 -29.72 -24.99
C LYS A 208 -107.11 -30.39 -24.12
N ARG A 209 -106.84 -30.58 -22.81
CA ARG A 209 -107.80 -31.16 -21.86
C ARG A 209 -109.10 -30.36 -21.81
N LYS A 210 -108.99 -29.03 -21.64
CA LYS A 210 -110.16 -28.11 -21.64
C LYS A 210 -110.97 -28.16 -22.93
N TYR A 211 -110.33 -28.38 -24.08
CA TYR A 211 -111.02 -28.58 -25.35
C TYR A 211 -111.75 -29.94 -25.43
N GLN A 212 -111.14 -31.00 -24.91
CA GLN A 212 -111.71 -32.35 -24.88
C GLN A 212 -112.89 -32.48 -23.90
N GLU A 213 -112.85 -31.75 -22.79
CA GLU A 213 -113.87 -31.77 -21.73
C GLU A 213 -115.08 -30.84 -22.02
N ALA A 214 -115.02 -30.00 -23.06
CA ALA A 214 -116.08 -29.04 -23.39
C ALA A 214 -117.32 -29.72 -24.00
N SER A 215 -118.45 -29.66 -23.30
CA SER A 215 -119.72 -30.31 -23.72
C SER A 215 -120.62 -29.45 -24.61
N LYS A 216 -120.54 -28.11 -24.50
CA LYS A 216 -121.35 -27.17 -25.31
C LYS A 216 -120.60 -26.74 -26.57
N GLU A 217 -121.26 -26.74 -27.72
CA GLU A 217 -120.67 -26.44 -29.03
C GLU A 217 -119.95 -25.08 -29.09
N LYS A 218 -120.59 -24.01 -28.60
CA LYS A 218 -120.01 -22.65 -28.54
C LYS A 218 -118.79 -22.55 -27.62
N GLU A 219 -118.75 -23.33 -26.54
CA GLU A 219 -117.61 -23.39 -25.61
C GLU A 219 -116.46 -24.21 -26.20
N ARG A 220 -116.81 -25.29 -26.91
CA ARG A 220 -115.87 -26.16 -27.61
C ARG A 220 -115.10 -25.42 -28.71
N GLU A 221 -115.76 -24.57 -29.52
CA GLU A 221 -115.06 -23.80 -30.56
C GLU A 221 -114.10 -22.75 -29.96
N LYS A 222 -114.49 -22.07 -28.87
CA LYS A 222 -113.58 -21.16 -28.15
C LYS A 222 -112.40 -21.89 -27.50
N ALA A 223 -112.62 -23.09 -26.97
CA ALA A 223 -111.56 -23.93 -26.40
C ALA A 223 -110.60 -24.44 -27.48
N LYS A 224 -111.13 -24.79 -28.66
CA LYS A 224 -110.35 -25.17 -29.86
C LYS A 224 -109.45 -24.03 -30.32
N ASP A 225 -109.95 -22.80 -30.45
CA ASP A 225 -109.15 -21.65 -30.84
C ASP A 225 -108.03 -21.33 -29.83
N ARG A 226 -108.28 -21.53 -28.54
CA ARG A 226 -107.26 -21.39 -27.50
C ARG A 226 -106.20 -22.49 -27.60
N TYR A 227 -106.61 -23.73 -27.85
CA TYR A 227 -105.70 -24.85 -28.06
C TYR A 227 -104.83 -24.67 -29.31
N VAL A 228 -105.41 -24.28 -30.45
CA VAL A 228 -104.68 -24.01 -31.70
C VAL A 228 -103.68 -22.87 -31.52
N ARG A 229 -104.06 -21.77 -30.85
CA ARG A 229 -103.14 -20.67 -30.53
C ARG A 229 -102.00 -21.10 -29.60
N SER A 230 -102.29 -21.96 -28.63
CA SER A 230 -101.28 -22.55 -27.76
C SER A 230 -100.31 -23.46 -28.53
N LEU A 231 -100.81 -24.29 -29.46
CA LEU A 231 -99.98 -25.12 -30.33
C LEU A 231 -99.08 -24.28 -31.24
N TRP A 232 -99.60 -23.19 -31.82
CA TRP A 232 -98.81 -22.29 -32.65
C TRP A 232 -97.61 -21.72 -31.87
N LYS A 233 -97.83 -21.27 -30.63
CA LYS A 233 -96.75 -20.81 -29.75
C LYS A 233 -95.74 -21.93 -29.43
N LEU A 234 -96.23 -23.13 -29.14
CA LEU A 234 -95.38 -24.29 -28.87
C LEU A 234 -94.53 -24.67 -30.09
N TYR A 235 -95.09 -24.70 -31.29
CA TYR A 235 -94.37 -25.01 -32.52
C TYR A 235 -93.36 -23.93 -32.91
N SER A 236 -93.72 -22.65 -32.74
CA SER A 236 -92.77 -21.55 -32.94
C SER A 236 -91.58 -21.67 -32.00
N LEU A 237 -91.83 -21.97 -30.72
CA LEU A 237 -90.77 -22.17 -29.74
C LEU A 237 -89.97 -23.47 -29.97
N HIS A 238 -90.61 -24.54 -30.47
CA HIS A 238 -89.91 -25.76 -30.88
C HIS A 238 -88.84 -25.45 -31.91
N ASN A 239 -89.22 -24.71 -32.97
CA ASN A 239 -88.30 -24.35 -34.04
C ASN A 239 -87.14 -23.49 -33.50
N GLN A 240 -87.42 -22.51 -32.64
CA GLN A 240 -86.37 -21.69 -32.00
C GLN A 240 -85.43 -22.53 -31.13
N TYR A 241 -85.95 -23.48 -30.36
CA TYR A 241 -85.15 -24.35 -29.51
C TYR A 241 -84.24 -25.28 -30.34
N VAL A 242 -84.78 -25.89 -31.40
CA VAL A 242 -83.99 -26.74 -32.31
C VAL A 242 -82.86 -25.93 -32.99
N LEU A 243 -83.15 -24.71 -33.44
CA LEU A 243 -82.14 -23.82 -34.02
C LEU A 243 -81.06 -23.44 -33.01
N ALA A 244 -81.45 -23.11 -31.76
CA ALA A 244 -80.50 -22.79 -30.70
C ALA A 244 -79.62 -23.97 -30.31
N LEU A 245 -80.16 -25.19 -30.27
CA LEU A 245 -79.35 -26.41 -30.05
C LEU A 245 -78.34 -26.60 -31.18
N ARG A 246 -78.76 -26.40 -32.45
CA ARG A 246 -77.83 -26.51 -33.58
C ARG A 246 -76.74 -25.44 -33.53
N ALA A 247 -77.08 -24.21 -33.15
CA ALA A 247 -76.12 -23.14 -32.95
C ALA A 247 -75.12 -23.47 -31.82
N ALA A 248 -75.61 -24.00 -30.70
CA ALA A 248 -74.78 -24.44 -29.58
C ALA A 248 -73.81 -25.57 -29.98
N GLU A 249 -74.27 -26.57 -30.74
CA GLU A 249 -73.42 -27.65 -31.26
C GLU A 249 -72.27 -27.11 -32.13
N VAL A 250 -72.59 -26.21 -33.07
CA VAL A 250 -71.60 -25.60 -33.97
C VAL A 250 -70.62 -24.74 -33.18
N HIS A 251 -71.10 -23.94 -32.24
CA HIS A 251 -70.26 -23.10 -31.38
C HIS A 251 -69.33 -23.95 -30.52
N HIS A 252 -69.83 -25.07 -29.96
CA HIS A 252 -69.02 -26.01 -29.19
C HIS A 252 -67.89 -26.61 -30.03
N ALA A 253 -68.20 -27.06 -31.24
CA ALA A 253 -67.20 -27.60 -32.15
C ALA A 253 -66.13 -26.55 -32.50
N HIS A 254 -66.52 -25.34 -32.87
CA HIS A 254 -65.56 -24.28 -33.24
C HIS A 254 -64.70 -23.83 -32.06
N HIS A 255 -65.28 -23.74 -30.86
CA HIS A 255 -64.56 -23.34 -29.65
C HIS A 255 -63.38 -24.28 -29.39
N PHE A 256 -63.61 -25.60 -29.34
CA PHE A 256 -62.58 -26.58 -29.00
C PHE A 256 -61.69 -27.00 -30.17
N GLN A 257 -62.15 -26.87 -31.42
CA GLN A 257 -61.37 -27.29 -32.59
C GLN A 257 -60.55 -26.15 -33.20
N GLN A 258 -60.91 -24.89 -32.98
CA GLN A 258 -60.28 -23.75 -33.67
C GLN A 258 -59.91 -22.61 -32.71
N VAL A 259 -60.90 -22.03 -32.03
CA VAL A 259 -60.70 -20.77 -31.29
C VAL A 259 -59.74 -20.93 -30.12
N LEU A 260 -60.00 -21.91 -29.26
CA LEU A 260 -59.20 -22.17 -28.07
C LEU A 260 -57.78 -22.67 -28.41
N PRO A 261 -57.60 -23.67 -29.31
CA PRO A 261 -56.26 -24.04 -29.77
C PRO A 261 -55.49 -22.87 -30.41
N GLY A 262 -56.17 -22.01 -31.19
CA GLY A 262 -55.55 -20.84 -31.82
C GLY A 262 -55.03 -19.83 -30.80
N MET A 263 -55.83 -19.53 -29.77
CA MET A 263 -55.40 -18.66 -28.67
C MET A 263 -54.20 -19.22 -27.91
N LEU A 264 -54.24 -20.52 -27.58
CA LEU A 264 -53.14 -21.20 -26.87
C LEU A 264 -51.85 -21.24 -27.70
N GLN A 265 -51.95 -21.47 -29.02
CA GLN A 265 -50.80 -21.45 -29.92
C GLN A 265 -50.20 -20.05 -30.06
N SER A 266 -51.03 -19.01 -30.10
CA SER A 266 -50.56 -17.62 -30.10
C SER A 266 -49.79 -17.30 -28.82
N LEU A 267 -50.36 -17.64 -27.65
CA LEU A 267 -49.68 -17.47 -26.36
C LEU A 267 -48.34 -18.23 -26.31
N TYR A 268 -48.32 -19.47 -26.79
CA TYR A 268 -47.10 -20.28 -26.84
C TYR A 268 -46.01 -19.63 -27.70
N SER A 269 -46.38 -19.14 -28.89
CA SER A 269 -45.45 -18.49 -29.83
C SER A 269 -44.85 -17.22 -29.23
N LEU A 270 -45.67 -16.41 -28.56
CA LEU A 270 -45.20 -15.20 -27.85
C LEU A 270 -44.28 -15.55 -26.66
N GLN A 271 -44.62 -16.57 -25.87
CA GLN A 271 -43.76 -17.00 -24.76
C GLN A 271 -42.42 -17.55 -25.25
N MET A 272 -42.39 -18.27 -26.38
CA MET A 272 -41.14 -18.69 -27.02
C MET A 272 -40.26 -17.51 -27.44
N GLU A 273 -40.84 -16.50 -28.07
CA GLU A 273 -40.10 -15.28 -28.46
C GLU A 273 -39.52 -14.59 -27.23
N MET A 274 -40.31 -14.46 -26.15
CA MET A 274 -39.83 -13.91 -24.88
C MET A 274 -38.68 -14.72 -24.27
N ALA A 275 -38.72 -16.04 -24.38
CA ALA A 275 -37.62 -16.90 -23.94
C ALA A 275 -36.36 -16.69 -24.80
N HIS A 276 -36.51 -16.44 -26.10
CA HIS A 276 -35.41 -16.09 -27.00
C HIS A 276 -34.75 -14.77 -26.59
N ILE A 277 -35.53 -13.72 -26.37
CA ILE A 277 -35.04 -12.41 -25.90
C ILE A 277 -34.32 -12.55 -24.55
N THR A 278 -34.84 -13.40 -23.65
CA THR A 278 -34.19 -13.69 -22.36
C THR A 278 -32.82 -14.34 -22.56
N LYS A 279 -32.71 -15.29 -23.50
CA LYS A 279 -31.44 -15.93 -23.86
C LYS A 279 -30.45 -14.90 -24.39
N GLU A 280 -30.87 -14.02 -25.30
CA GLU A 280 -29.99 -12.97 -25.84
C GLU A 280 -29.48 -12.03 -24.73
N ALA A 281 -30.35 -11.60 -23.81
CA ALA A 281 -29.95 -10.77 -22.68
C ALA A 281 -28.92 -11.48 -21.76
N LEU A 282 -29.05 -12.79 -21.56
CA LEU A 282 -28.08 -13.58 -20.79
C LEU A 282 -26.74 -13.73 -21.53
N GLN A 283 -26.75 -13.89 -22.85
CA GLN A 283 -25.53 -13.95 -23.66
C GLN A 283 -24.80 -12.61 -23.68
N GLU A 284 -25.53 -11.52 -23.82
CA GLU A 284 -25.00 -10.16 -23.75
C GLU A 284 -24.41 -9.87 -22.37
N TYR A 285 -25.10 -10.26 -21.28
CA TYR A 285 -24.55 -10.19 -19.92
C TYR A 285 -23.22 -10.94 -19.81
N ALA A 286 -23.14 -12.17 -20.32
CA ALA A 286 -21.93 -12.99 -20.24
C ALA A 286 -20.76 -12.37 -21.05
N ALA A 287 -21.07 -11.76 -22.19
CA ALA A 287 -20.07 -11.06 -23.01
C ALA A 287 -19.53 -9.83 -22.28
N ILE A 288 -20.41 -8.96 -21.76
CA ILE A 288 -20.03 -7.71 -21.07
C ILE A 288 -19.25 -8.00 -19.78
N THR A 289 -19.64 -9.02 -19.02
CA THR A 289 -19.09 -9.23 -17.67
C THR A 289 -17.85 -10.11 -17.60
N SER A 290 -17.33 -10.53 -18.76
CA SER A 290 -16.17 -11.41 -18.86
C SER A 290 -14.89 -10.70 -18.46
N LEU A 291 -14.24 -11.17 -17.39
CA LEU A 291 -12.93 -10.67 -16.96
C LEU A 291 -11.76 -11.30 -17.76
N VAL A 292 -12.07 -12.06 -18.81
CA VAL A 292 -11.09 -12.69 -19.70
C VAL A 292 -11.28 -12.28 -21.16
N GLN A 293 -12.02 -11.20 -21.39
CA GLN A 293 -12.13 -10.59 -22.71
C GLN A 293 -10.80 -9.95 -23.15
N GLU A 294 -10.67 -9.69 -24.45
CA GLU A 294 -9.41 -9.26 -25.08
C GLU A 294 -8.85 -7.98 -24.47
N GLU A 295 -9.70 -7.00 -24.18
CA GLU A 295 -9.30 -5.72 -23.58
C GLU A 295 -8.76 -5.91 -22.16
N MET A 296 -9.42 -6.74 -21.34
CA MET A 296 -9.01 -7.05 -19.97
C MET A 296 -7.66 -7.78 -19.95
N VAL A 297 -7.48 -8.73 -20.88
CA VAL A 297 -6.22 -9.46 -21.08
C VAL A 297 -5.11 -8.52 -21.56
N SER A 298 -5.41 -7.62 -22.49
CA SER A 298 -4.44 -6.65 -23.03
C SER A 298 -3.85 -5.75 -21.93
N VAL A 299 -4.69 -5.28 -21.01
CA VAL A 299 -4.24 -4.47 -19.86
C VAL A 299 -3.27 -5.26 -18.96
N HIS A 300 -3.60 -6.50 -18.62
CA HIS A 300 -2.71 -7.35 -17.82
C HIS A 300 -1.42 -7.75 -18.56
N GLN A 301 -1.49 -7.92 -19.88
CA GLN A 301 -0.30 -8.15 -20.71
C GLN A 301 0.61 -6.91 -20.75
N ALA A 302 0.06 -5.70 -20.82
CA ALA A 302 0.83 -4.47 -20.76
C ALA A 302 1.56 -4.33 -19.41
N MET A 303 0.88 -4.65 -18.29
CA MET A 303 1.50 -4.71 -16.96
C MET A 303 2.67 -5.71 -16.93
N ARG A 304 2.48 -6.91 -17.50
CA ARG A 304 3.54 -7.93 -17.58
C ARG A 304 4.74 -7.45 -18.41
N ARG A 305 4.50 -6.87 -19.59
CA ARG A 305 5.56 -6.32 -20.45
C ARG A 305 6.32 -5.17 -19.77
N ALA A 306 5.67 -4.39 -18.90
CA ALA A 306 6.36 -3.39 -18.10
C ALA A 306 7.35 -4.03 -17.12
N LEU A 307 6.95 -5.10 -16.44
CA LEU A 307 7.80 -5.85 -15.51
C LEU A 307 8.97 -6.54 -16.24
N GLU A 308 8.73 -7.12 -17.41
CA GLU A 308 9.77 -7.78 -18.23
C GLU A 308 10.85 -6.81 -18.72
N ARG A 309 10.58 -5.51 -18.75
CA ARG A 309 11.56 -4.48 -19.12
C ARG A 309 12.53 -4.13 -18.00
N LEU A 310 12.25 -4.52 -16.75
CA LEU A 310 13.12 -4.20 -15.61
C LEU A 310 14.43 -4.98 -15.66
N HIS A 311 15.53 -4.25 -15.85
CA HIS A 311 16.87 -4.80 -15.82
C HIS A 311 17.66 -4.16 -14.67
N PRO A 312 17.81 -4.83 -13.50
CA PRO A 312 18.46 -4.24 -12.33
C PRO A 312 19.86 -3.69 -12.58
N ALA A 313 20.64 -4.32 -13.47
CA ALA A 313 21.98 -3.87 -13.84
C ALA A 313 22.00 -2.56 -14.65
N ALA A 314 20.88 -2.17 -15.25
CA ALA A 314 20.75 -0.98 -16.09
C ALA A 314 19.90 0.14 -15.44
N GLU A 315 19.43 -0.05 -14.20
CA GLU A 315 18.55 0.88 -13.47
C GLU A 315 19.11 2.30 -13.41
N TYR A 316 20.43 2.44 -13.20
CA TYR A 316 21.10 3.72 -12.99
C TYR A 316 21.84 4.24 -14.23
N ASN A 317 21.82 3.53 -15.35
CA ASN A 317 22.55 3.93 -16.57
C ASN A 317 22.06 5.28 -17.13
N GLY A 318 20.78 5.61 -16.93
CA GLY A 318 20.24 6.93 -17.31
C GLY A 318 20.63 8.06 -16.35
N PHE A 319 21.06 7.74 -15.13
CA PHE A 319 21.43 8.70 -14.09
C PHE A 319 22.91 9.07 -14.14
N THR A 320 23.81 8.10 -14.35
CA THR A 320 25.27 8.33 -14.31
C THR A 320 25.76 9.46 -15.24
N PRO A 321 25.31 9.55 -16.52
CA PRO A 321 25.74 10.63 -17.41
C PRO A 321 25.18 12.01 -17.03
N GLN A 322 24.00 12.04 -16.37
CA GLN A 322 23.36 13.30 -15.96
C GLN A 322 24.07 13.95 -14.76
N CYS A 323 24.87 13.17 -14.02
CA CYS A 323 25.57 13.63 -12.82
C CYS A 323 27.09 13.47 -12.88
N SER A 324 27.68 13.12 -14.03
CA SER A 324 29.13 13.00 -14.12
C SER A 324 29.80 14.37 -14.04
N CYS A 325 30.38 14.70 -12.90
CA CYS A 325 31.41 15.72 -12.80
C CYS A 325 32.70 15.11 -13.36
N GLY A 326 33.26 15.68 -14.43
CA GLY A 326 34.52 15.25 -15.03
C GLY A 326 35.75 15.58 -14.17
N SER A 327 35.67 15.40 -12.85
CA SER A 327 36.78 15.67 -11.94
C SER A 327 37.86 14.61 -12.15
N GLU A 328 38.99 15.02 -12.74
CA GLU A 328 40.21 14.23 -12.72
C GLU A 328 40.67 14.02 -11.26
N PRO A 329 41.29 12.87 -10.94
CA PRO A 329 41.85 12.66 -9.62
C PRO A 329 42.88 13.76 -9.29
N PRO A 330 42.93 14.25 -8.04
CA PRO A 330 43.89 15.27 -7.63
C PRO A 330 45.33 14.80 -7.88
N SER A 331 46.24 15.74 -8.15
CA SER A 331 47.65 15.42 -8.40
C SER A 331 48.29 14.76 -7.18
N VAL A 332 49.12 13.75 -7.43
CA VAL A 332 49.86 13.03 -6.38
C VAL A 332 50.80 14.01 -5.65
N VAL A 333 50.88 13.90 -4.32
CA VAL A 333 51.79 14.71 -3.51
C VAL A 333 53.23 14.35 -3.83
N ALA A 334 54.07 15.36 -4.11
CA ALA A 334 55.50 15.22 -4.36
C ALA A 334 56.30 15.97 -3.30
N PHE A 335 57.58 15.61 -3.12
CA PHE A 335 58.49 16.36 -2.25
C PHE A 335 58.61 17.81 -2.75
N ASP A 336 58.33 18.78 -1.88
CA ASP A 336 58.43 20.19 -2.21
C ASP A 336 59.91 20.62 -2.23
N LYS A 337 60.43 20.79 -3.44
CA LYS A 337 61.85 21.13 -3.66
C LYS A 337 62.20 22.52 -3.15
N SER A 338 61.23 23.42 -2.98
CA SER A 338 61.48 24.78 -2.47
C SER A 338 62.03 24.77 -1.03
N LEU A 339 61.74 23.72 -0.26
CA LEU A 339 62.23 23.54 1.11
C LEU A 339 63.74 23.35 1.21
N LEU A 340 64.44 23.09 0.09
CA LEU A 340 65.88 22.88 0.06
C LEU A 340 66.67 24.08 -0.46
N GLU A 341 66.01 25.14 -0.96
CA GLU A 341 66.64 26.28 -1.65
C GLU A 341 67.66 27.03 -0.77
N ASP A 342 67.47 27.07 0.56
CA ASP A 342 68.36 27.76 1.51
C ASP A 342 69.39 26.84 2.21
N VAL A 343 69.36 25.52 1.93
CA VAL A 343 70.10 24.48 2.69
C VAL A 343 70.96 23.59 1.78
N GLU A 344 71.08 23.91 0.48
CA GLU A 344 71.87 23.15 -0.49
C GLU A 344 73.36 23.00 -0.11
N ALA A 345 73.88 23.93 0.71
CA ALA A 345 75.25 23.88 1.23
C ALA A 345 75.47 22.81 2.32
N GLU A 346 74.41 22.22 2.90
CA GLU A 346 74.51 21.22 3.98
C GLU A 346 74.33 19.76 3.50
N GLY A 347 74.24 19.52 2.19
CA GLY A 347 74.27 18.17 1.61
C GLY A 347 72.96 17.37 1.68
N LEU A 348 71.81 18.03 1.80
CA LEU A 348 70.47 17.42 1.75
C LEU A 348 69.98 17.20 0.31
N GLN A 349 69.29 16.09 0.03
CA GLN A 349 68.72 15.76 -1.29
C GLN A 349 67.18 15.62 -1.25
N ALA A 350 66.50 16.10 -2.28
CA ALA A 350 65.04 16.09 -2.36
C ALA A 350 64.46 14.66 -2.35
N GLY A 351 63.58 14.37 -1.40
CA GLY A 351 62.92 13.08 -1.28
C GLY A 351 63.82 11.94 -0.76
N GLU A 352 65.03 12.24 -0.29
CA GLU A 352 65.94 11.25 0.31
C GLU A 352 66.05 11.43 1.84
N LEU A 353 66.30 10.31 2.53
CA LEU A 353 66.58 10.32 3.96
C LEU A 353 68.04 10.73 4.24
N GLN A 354 68.24 11.64 5.20
CA GLN A 354 69.58 12.01 5.65
C GLN A 354 70.10 11.04 6.71
N LEU A 355 71.22 10.37 6.42
CA LEU A 355 71.84 9.38 7.30
C LEU A 355 73.28 9.78 7.65
N ASN A 356 73.48 10.31 8.86
CA ASN A 356 74.76 10.76 9.40
C ASN A 356 74.88 10.40 10.90
N GLU A 357 75.96 10.81 11.55
CA GLU A 357 76.19 10.50 12.97
C GLU A 357 75.09 11.03 13.92
N LEU A 358 74.34 12.06 13.50
CA LEU A 358 73.26 12.66 14.28
C LEU A 358 71.91 11.95 14.06
N THR A 359 71.72 11.27 12.93
CA THR A 359 70.43 10.68 12.54
C THR A 359 70.41 9.14 12.50
N LEU A 360 71.57 8.47 12.63
CA LEU A 360 71.64 7.01 12.57
C LEU A 360 70.74 6.32 13.59
N GLU A 361 70.84 6.68 14.87
CA GLU A 361 70.04 6.07 15.94
C GLU A 361 68.54 6.36 15.77
N SER A 362 68.18 7.57 15.32
CA SER A 362 66.77 7.95 15.11
C SER A 362 66.15 7.23 13.90
N VAL A 363 66.91 7.03 12.82
CA VAL A 363 66.48 6.25 11.65
C VAL A 363 66.32 4.77 12.01
N GLN A 364 67.25 4.19 12.78
CA GLN A 364 67.15 2.80 13.28
C GLN A 364 65.95 2.60 14.23
N HIS A 365 65.73 3.54 15.15
CA HIS A 365 64.56 3.54 16.03
C HIS A 365 63.26 3.65 15.22
N THR A 366 63.22 4.55 14.24
CA THR A 366 62.05 4.74 13.36
C THR A 366 61.77 3.48 12.54
N LEU A 367 62.81 2.82 12.00
CA LEU A 367 62.64 1.54 11.31
C LEU A 367 62.02 0.47 12.22
N THR A 368 62.51 0.35 13.46
CA THR A 368 61.97 -0.62 14.43
C THR A 368 60.50 -0.35 14.75
N SER A 369 60.14 0.92 15.00
CA SER A 369 58.75 1.34 15.21
C SER A 369 57.84 1.04 14.01
N VAL A 370 58.29 1.36 12.79
CA VAL A 370 57.55 1.08 11.55
C VAL A 370 57.40 -0.43 11.32
N GLU A 371 58.38 -1.25 11.66
CA GLU A 371 58.29 -2.72 11.57
C GLU A 371 57.27 -3.31 12.55
N GLU A 372 57.22 -2.80 13.79
CA GLU A 372 56.24 -3.20 14.79
C GLU A 372 54.82 -2.79 14.37
N GLU A 373 54.64 -1.54 13.90
CA GLU A 373 53.37 -1.03 13.37
C GLU A 373 52.92 -1.80 12.13
N LEU A 374 53.83 -2.11 11.21
CA LEU A 374 53.56 -2.90 10.00
C LEU A 374 53.10 -4.31 10.36
N ALA A 375 53.75 -4.97 11.34
CA ALA A 375 53.32 -6.27 11.82
C ALA A 375 51.89 -6.22 12.41
N GLY A 376 51.55 -5.12 13.10
CA GLY A 376 50.18 -4.84 13.53
C GLY A 376 49.19 -4.67 12.37
N ALA A 377 49.57 -3.90 11.35
CA ALA A 377 48.75 -3.63 10.16
C ALA A 377 48.50 -4.89 9.30
N ILE A 378 49.49 -5.77 9.17
CA ILE A 378 49.35 -7.06 8.47
C ILE A 378 48.31 -7.94 9.17
N ARG A 379 48.43 -8.11 10.50
CA ARG A 379 47.45 -8.89 11.28
C ARG A 379 46.04 -8.31 11.20
N SER A 380 45.92 -6.98 11.24
CA SER A 380 44.63 -6.29 11.08
C SER A 380 44.01 -6.57 9.70
N THR A 381 44.81 -6.49 8.64
CA THR A 381 44.38 -6.79 7.27
C THR A 381 43.88 -8.23 7.13
N GLU A 382 44.65 -9.20 7.64
CA GLU A 382 44.26 -10.62 7.64
C GLU A 382 42.93 -10.85 8.36
N ASN A 383 42.74 -10.25 9.54
CA ASN A 383 41.50 -10.36 10.31
C ASN A 383 40.29 -9.80 9.54
N HIS A 384 40.43 -8.63 8.92
CA HIS A 384 39.36 -8.03 8.11
C HIS A 384 39.06 -8.87 6.86
N GLN A 385 40.08 -9.45 6.23
CA GLN A 385 39.92 -10.28 5.04
C GLN A 385 39.25 -11.63 5.34
N GLN A 386 39.54 -12.22 6.50
CA GLN A 386 38.82 -13.40 7.00
C GLN A 386 37.34 -13.09 7.28
N ARG A 387 37.04 -11.94 7.88
CA ARG A 387 35.64 -11.51 8.11
C ARG A 387 34.87 -11.32 6.79
N VAL A 388 35.51 -10.77 5.76
CA VAL A 388 34.94 -10.67 4.41
C VAL A 388 34.61 -12.06 3.86
N GLN A 389 35.54 -13.02 3.94
CA GLN A 389 35.33 -14.39 3.45
C GLN A 389 34.20 -15.11 4.21
N ALA A 390 34.14 -14.94 5.54
CA ALA A 390 33.07 -15.52 6.36
C ALA A 390 31.69 -14.99 5.93
N LEU A 391 31.55 -13.66 5.81
CA LEU A 391 30.29 -13.04 5.38
C LEU A 391 29.92 -13.43 3.94
N GLN A 392 30.89 -13.55 3.02
CA GLN A 392 30.64 -14.04 1.66
C GLN A 392 30.12 -15.48 1.65
N GLY A 393 30.73 -16.36 2.46
CA GLY A 393 30.30 -17.75 2.58
C GLY A 393 28.91 -17.90 3.18
N GLU A 394 28.59 -17.12 4.22
CA GLU A 394 27.25 -17.09 4.81
C GLU A 394 26.19 -16.62 3.81
N ILE A 395 26.46 -15.52 3.09
CA ILE A 395 25.54 -14.98 2.07
C ILE A 395 25.33 -16.02 0.96
N GLN A 396 26.40 -16.63 0.43
CA GLN A 396 26.27 -17.65 -0.61
C GLN A 396 25.48 -18.87 -0.15
N LYS A 397 25.70 -19.32 1.08
CA LYS A 397 24.97 -20.46 1.66
C LYS A 397 23.47 -20.16 1.75
N GLU A 398 23.10 -18.97 2.19
CA GLU A 398 21.71 -18.55 2.29
C GLU A 398 21.08 -18.26 0.91
N GLU A 399 21.85 -17.76 -0.06
CA GLU A 399 21.40 -17.58 -1.44
C GLU A 399 21.13 -18.91 -2.15
N CYS A 400 21.92 -19.94 -1.86
CA CYS A 400 21.70 -21.30 -2.38
C CYS A 400 20.53 -22.02 -1.68
N ALA A 401 20.18 -21.62 -0.46
CA ALA A 401 19.13 -22.25 0.34
C ALA A 401 17.74 -21.58 0.19
N GLY A 402 17.69 -20.29 -0.15
CA GLY A 402 16.46 -19.49 -0.13
C GLY A 402 15.69 -19.43 -1.46
N SER A 403 14.40 -19.11 -1.37
CA SER A 403 13.59 -18.73 -2.54
C SER A 403 13.89 -17.27 -2.96
N THR A 404 13.65 -16.91 -4.22
CA THR A 404 13.89 -15.54 -4.73
C THR A 404 13.21 -14.43 -3.92
N ALA A 405 12.13 -14.72 -3.19
CA ALA A 405 11.38 -13.75 -2.38
C ALA A 405 12.09 -13.35 -1.07
N GLU A 406 13.05 -14.14 -0.59
CA GLU A 406 13.72 -13.92 0.70
C GLU A 406 15.02 -13.09 0.59
N ARG A 407 15.41 -12.70 -0.65
CA ARG A 407 16.63 -11.92 -0.89
C ARG A 407 16.69 -10.59 -0.13
N VAL A 408 15.54 -10.01 0.22
CA VAL A 408 15.47 -8.77 1.03
C VAL A 408 16.08 -8.97 2.43
N LEU A 409 15.97 -10.17 3.00
CA LEU A 409 16.51 -10.49 4.33
C LEU A 409 18.04 -10.50 4.34
N LEU A 410 18.66 -10.65 3.17
CA LEU A 410 20.12 -10.63 3.01
C LEU A 410 20.69 -9.21 2.93
N LEU A 411 19.87 -8.16 2.85
CA LEU A 411 20.34 -6.78 2.68
C LEU A 411 21.25 -6.35 3.84
N ALA A 412 20.88 -6.64 5.08
CA ALA A 412 21.70 -6.30 6.25
C ALA A 412 23.07 -7.00 6.20
N LYS A 413 23.12 -8.28 5.78
CA LYS A 413 24.37 -9.03 5.62
C LYS A 413 25.22 -8.50 4.46
N ARG A 414 24.60 -8.14 3.34
CA ARG A 414 25.27 -7.52 2.19
C ARG A 414 25.86 -6.16 2.55
N GLN A 415 25.17 -5.37 3.38
CA GLN A 415 25.71 -4.13 3.92
C GLN A 415 26.92 -4.40 4.83
N ALA A 416 26.80 -5.35 5.77
CA ALA A 416 27.91 -5.73 6.63
C ALA A 416 29.13 -6.26 5.83
N LEU A 417 28.89 -6.96 4.72
CA LEU A 417 29.95 -7.36 3.80
C LEU A 417 30.62 -6.15 3.13
N HIS A 418 29.84 -5.15 2.70
CA HIS A 418 30.40 -3.94 2.10
C HIS A 418 31.25 -3.14 3.10
N GLU A 419 30.78 -3.00 4.34
CA GLU A 419 31.55 -2.38 5.43
C GLU A 419 32.83 -3.16 5.73
N ALA A 420 32.76 -4.50 5.77
CA ALA A 420 33.95 -5.34 5.97
C ALA A 420 34.95 -5.23 4.82
N LEU A 421 34.48 -5.14 3.57
CA LEU A 421 35.33 -4.90 2.39
C LEU A 421 36.03 -3.55 2.46
N LEU A 422 35.31 -2.49 2.87
CA LEU A 422 35.89 -1.16 3.05
C LEU A 422 36.96 -1.18 4.15
N HIS A 423 36.70 -1.78 5.31
CA HIS A 423 37.70 -1.92 6.37
C HIS A 423 38.93 -2.70 5.91
N ALA A 424 38.75 -3.77 5.12
CA ALA A 424 39.85 -4.53 4.54
C ALA A 424 40.68 -3.66 3.58
N GLN A 425 40.05 -2.86 2.72
CA GLN A 425 40.75 -1.94 1.81
C GLN A 425 41.53 -0.84 2.55
N VAL A 426 40.94 -0.26 3.60
CA VAL A 426 41.62 0.75 4.44
C VAL A 426 42.82 0.13 5.18
N ALA A 427 42.65 -1.08 5.73
CA ALA A 427 43.76 -1.79 6.37
C ALA A 427 44.89 -2.12 5.37
N GLN A 428 44.55 -2.56 4.16
CA GLN A 428 45.51 -2.78 3.07
C GLN A 428 46.25 -1.49 2.68
N CYS A 429 45.57 -0.35 2.63
CA CYS A 429 46.19 0.95 2.38
C CYS A 429 47.20 1.31 3.48
N SER A 430 46.83 1.15 4.75
CA SER A 430 47.73 1.36 5.89
C SER A 430 48.94 0.44 5.86
N GLN A 431 48.74 -0.84 5.53
CA GLN A 431 49.82 -1.80 5.33
C GLN A 431 50.76 -1.37 4.20
N ALA A 432 50.23 -1.01 3.03
CA ALA A 432 51.02 -0.57 1.89
C ALA A 432 51.83 0.71 2.19
N LYS A 433 51.24 1.66 2.92
CA LYS A 433 51.93 2.87 3.39
C LYS A 433 53.13 2.54 4.28
N LEU A 434 52.93 1.72 5.32
CA LEU A 434 53.99 1.35 6.26
C LEU A 434 55.08 0.49 5.57
N GLN A 435 54.68 -0.37 4.63
CA GLN A 435 55.58 -1.16 3.82
C GLN A 435 56.48 -0.27 2.95
N ALA A 436 55.92 0.75 2.29
CA ALA A 436 56.69 1.72 1.51
C ALA A 436 57.67 2.52 2.40
N GLN A 437 57.25 2.94 3.60
CA GLN A 437 58.13 3.64 4.56
C GLN A 437 59.30 2.74 5.01
N LYS A 438 59.00 1.48 5.34
CA LYS A 438 60.00 0.47 5.69
C LYS A 438 61.02 0.28 4.57
N GLU A 439 60.57 0.15 3.33
CA GLU A 439 61.44 -0.03 2.17
C GLU A 439 62.45 1.12 2.01
N VAL A 440 62.00 2.36 2.16
CA VAL A 440 62.88 3.55 2.10
C VAL A 440 63.90 3.55 3.25
N LEU A 441 63.46 3.29 4.49
CA LEU A 441 64.34 3.24 5.67
C LEU A 441 65.38 2.11 5.56
N GLN A 442 64.95 0.91 5.20
CA GLN A 442 65.82 -0.26 5.05
C GLN A 442 66.81 -0.08 3.90
N HIS A 443 66.38 0.52 2.79
CA HIS A 443 67.27 0.80 1.65
C HIS A 443 68.41 1.72 2.09
N LYS A 444 68.11 2.85 2.75
CA LYS A 444 69.12 3.81 3.19
C LYS A 444 70.09 3.22 4.22
N LEU A 445 69.61 2.40 5.16
CA LEU A 445 70.48 1.71 6.12
C LEU A 445 71.36 0.63 5.45
N LYS A 446 70.85 -0.07 4.43
CA LYS A 446 71.64 -1.02 3.63
C LYS A 446 72.75 -0.34 2.83
N GLU A 447 72.51 0.87 2.31
CA GLU A 447 73.54 1.66 1.61
C GLU A 447 74.73 2.01 2.53
N LEU A 448 74.48 2.29 3.82
CA LEU A 448 75.52 2.55 4.81
C LEU A 448 76.32 1.27 5.14
N GLY A 449 75.64 0.12 5.28
CA GLY A 449 76.27 -1.17 5.54
C GLY A 449 77.01 -1.20 6.89
N SER A 450 78.28 -1.63 6.87
CA SER A 450 79.15 -1.67 8.06
C SER A 450 80.10 -0.47 8.16
N ARG A 451 79.83 0.60 7.41
CA ARG A 451 80.66 1.82 7.42
C ARG A 451 80.23 2.72 8.57
N ASP A 452 81.19 3.45 9.14
CA ASP A 452 80.86 4.49 10.12
C ASP A 452 79.95 5.55 9.47
N PRO A 453 78.94 6.06 10.21
CA PRO A 453 78.04 7.08 9.67
C PRO A 453 78.84 8.34 9.26
N PRO A 454 78.49 8.99 8.14
CA PRO A 454 79.13 10.23 7.74
C PRO A 454 79.10 11.27 8.87
N PRO A 455 80.20 12.01 9.14
CA PRO A 455 80.18 13.09 10.11
C PRO A 455 79.26 14.22 9.64
N ALA A 456 78.64 14.93 10.58
CA ALA A 456 77.80 16.07 10.26
C ALA A 456 78.63 17.20 9.63
N PRO A 457 78.08 17.95 8.64
CA PRO A 457 78.81 19.06 8.04
C PRO A 457 79.13 20.13 9.10
N THR A 458 80.41 20.44 9.30
CA THR A 458 80.87 21.54 10.15
C THR A 458 80.72 22.87 9.41
N LEU A 459 80.09 23.85 10.06
CA LEU A 459 80.00 25.24 9.60
C LEU A 459 81.40 25.76 9.25
N GLN A 460 81.60 26.21 8.01
CA GLN A 460 82.82 26.89 7.60
C GLN A 460 82.89 28.26 8.29
N GLU A 461 83.88 28.46 9.17
CA GLU A 461 84.26 29.80 9.63
C GLU A 461 84.86 30.58 8.44
N GLU A 462 84.12 31.56 7.92
CA GLU A 462 84.67 32.51 6.96
C GLU A 462 85.73 33.39 7.63
N SER A 463 86.98 33.15 7.26
CA SER A 463 88.14 33.95 7.62
C SER A 463 88.09 35.35 7.01
N GLN A 464 87.93 36.39 7.85
CA GLN A 464 88.23 37.79 7.48
C GLN A 464 89.70 38.14 7.76
N PRO A 465 90.36 38.98 6.95
CA PRO A 465 91.69 39.52 7.25
C PRO A 465 91.63 40.81 8.10
N LEU A 466 92.68 40.98 8.91
CA LEU A 466 92.97 42.06 9.88
C LEU A 466 93.13 43.45 9.18
N ILE A 467 93.06 44.66 9.78
CA ILE A 467 93.71 45.32 10.96
C ILE A 467 93.08 46.77 11.08
N PRO A 468 93.41 47.73 12.00
CA PRO A 468 93.49 47.80 13.48
C PRO A 468 92.59 48.89 14.17
N VAL A 469 92.36 48.66 15.48
CA VAL A 469 92.42 49.57 16.66
C VAL A 469 91.73 50.95 16.63
N GLY A 470 90.78 51.14 17.55
CA GLY A 470 90.46 52.46 18.11
C GLY A 470 89.20 52.53 18.98
N GLN A 471 89.42 52.73 20.28
CA GLN A 471 88.55 53.36 21.30
C GLN A 471 87.51 52.56 22.11
N GLU A 472 87.68 52.77 23.41
CA GLU A 472 86.94 52.36 24.60
C GLU A 472 85.51 52.91 24.63
N LEU A 473 84.58 52.19 25.28
CA LEU A 473 83.83 52.69 26.45
C LEU A 473 82.84 51.65 27.00
N GLU A 474 82.79 51.63 28.33
CA GLU A 474 82.08 50.73 29.22
C GLU A 474 80.55 50.74 29.09
N ARG A 475 79.88 49.60 29.33
CA ARG A 475 79.12 49.37 30.58
C ARG A 475 78.43 48.00 30.65
N ASP A 476 78.46 47.52 31.88
CA ASP A 476 77.95 46.29 32.46
C ASP A 476 76.45 46.01 32.21
N GLY A 477 76.10 44.72 32.14
CA GLY A 477 74.74 44.26 31.88
C GLY A 477 74.61 42.75 31.59
N THR A 478 74.86 41.92 32.60
CA THR A 478 74.20 40.60 32.82
C THR A 478 74.17 39.59 31.63
N ARG A 479 75.25 38.83 31.44
CA ARG A 479 75.20 37.58 30.64
C ARG A 479 74.76 36.39 31.52
N ARG A 480 73.51 35.96 31.36
CA ARG A 480 73.09 34.58 31.66
C ARG A 480 73.28 33.73 30.39
N PRO A 481 73.72 32.46 30.48
CA PRO A 481 73.94 31.62 29.30
C PRO A 481 72.60 31.27 28.65
N ALA A 482 72.56 31.36 27.32
CA ALA A 482 71.42 31.00 26.45
C ALA A 482 71.16 29.47 26.41
N LEU A 483 71.20 28.80 27.56
CA LEU A 483 70.98 27.36 27.73
C LEU A 483 69.68 27.04 28.50
N GLU A 484 68.89 28.06 28.88
CA GLU A 484 67.52 27.88 29.40
C GLU A 484 66.41 28.18 28.38
N VAL A 485 66.73 28.68 27.18
CA VAL A 485 65.71 29.03 26.16
C VAL A 485 65.38 27.86 25.21
N LEU A 486 66.23 26.82 25.16
CA LEU A 486 66.03 25.65 24.31
C LEU A 486 65.46 24.41 25.05
N LYS A 487 65.19 24.50 26.35
CA LYS A 487 64.43 23.48 27.09
C LYS A 487 62.92 23.72 27.12
N HIS A 488 62.44 24.88 26.67
CA HIS A 488 61.01 25.23 26.70
C HIS A 488 60.29 25.14 25.34
N HIS A 489 60.96 24.71 24.26
CA HIS A 489 60.33 24.60 22.93
C HIS A 489 59.94 23.18 22.49
N PHE A 490 60.21 22.15 23.31
CA PHE A 490 59.78 20.76 23.00
C PHE A 490 58.78 20.15 23.98
N SER A 491 58.25 20.91 24.94
CA SER A 491 57.15 20.45 25.81
C SER A 491 55.79 21.09 25.49
N GLY A 492 55.64 21.71 24.31
CA GLY A 492 54.50 22.57 23.98
C GLY A 492 53.54 22.08 22.89
N ILE A 493 53.78 20.92 22.26
CA ILE A 493 53.02 20.53 21.04
C ILE A 493 51.81 19.63 21.31
N PHE A 494 51.57 19.18 22.56
CA PHE A 494 50.35 18.42 22.88
C PHE A 494 49.66 18.93 24.14
N ARG A 495 48.69 19.83 23.95
CA ARG A 495 47.52 20.03 24.84
C ARG A 495 46.39 20.65 24.01
N PRO A 496 45.19 20.05 23.93
CA PRO A 496 44.01 20.79 23.53
C PRO A 496 43.58 21.66 24.73
N ARG A 497 43.75 22.98 24.64
CA ARG A 497 43.16 23.91 25.61
C ARG A 497 42.02 24.68 24.94
N PHE A 498 40.84 24.08 24.96
CA PHE A 498 39.59 24.83 24.90
C PHE A 498 39.09 25.03 26.32
N SER A 499 38.63 26.23 26.65
CA SER A 499 38.09 26.52 27.98
C SER A 499 36.59 26.22 28.02
N LEU A 500 36.17 25.26 28.86
CA LEU A 500 34.73 25.01 29.07
C LEU A 500 34.12 26.18 29.86
N PRO A 501 32.88 26.59 29.56
CA PRO A 501 32.15 27.56 30.37
C PRO A 501 32.14 27.17 31.87
N PRO A 502 32.08 28.15 32.81
CA PRO A 502 32.05 27.85 34.25
C PRO A 502 30.81 27.01 34.63
N ALA A 503 30.99 26.08 35.57
CA ALA A 503 29.91 25.20 36.03
C ALA A 503 28.84 25.99 36.81
N MET A 504 27.58 25.82 36.45
CA MET A 504 26.44 26.46 37.11
C MET A 504 25.95 25.61 38.31
N PRO A 505 25.33 26.21 39.35
CA PRO A 505 24.77 25.44 40.46
C PRO A 505 23.63 24.52 39.96
N VAL A 506 23.73 23.21 40.20
CA VAL A 506 22.70 22.23 39.80
C VAL A 506 21.54 22.25 40.80
N LEU A 507 20.32 22.56 40.33
CA LEU A 507 19.11 22.52 41.14
C LEU A 507 18.60 21.06 41.31
N PRO A 508 18.17 20.64 42.51
CA PRO A 508 17.53 19.33 42.73
C PRO A 508 16.33 19.12 41.80
N GLU A 509 16.08 17.89 41.32
CA GLU A 509 15.03 17.57 40.34
C GLU A 509 13.64 18.10 40.74
N ALA A 510 13.27 18.01 42.03
CA ALA A 510 12.00 18.49 42.55
C ALA A 510 11.86 20.04 42.55
N GLN A 511 12.96 20.77 42.38
CA GLN A 511 12.99 22.24 42.32
C GLN A 511 13.08 22.76 40.88
N LYS A 512 13.26 21.89 39.89
CA LYS A 512 13.23 22.29 38.48
C LYS A 512 11.81 22.71 38.07
N PRO A 513 11.65 23.76 37.25
CA PRO A 513 10.36 24.16 36.68
C PRO A 513 9.64 22.98 36.00
N LEU A 514 8.30 22.98 36.02
CA LEU A 514 7.48 21.88 35.47
C LEU A 514 7.82 21.56 34.01
N SER A 515 8.10 22.56 33.18
CA SER A 515 8.47 22.40 31.77
C SER A 515 9.77 21.61 31.57
N GLN A 516 10.63 21.56 32.58
CA GLN A 516 11.93 20.85 32.56
C GLN A 516 11.85 19.46 33.18
N GLN A 517 10.68 19.04 33.69
CA GLN A 517 10.51 17.71 34.26
C GLN A 517 10.46 16.65 33.16
N ALA A 518 11.29 15.63 33.28
CA ALA A 518 11.39 14.58 32.27
C ALA A 518 10.09 13.77 32.07
N TRP A 519 9.21 13.74 33.09
CA TRP A 519 7.89 13.10 33.08
C TRP A 519 6.74 14.04 32.71
N TYR A 520 7.02 15.30 32.38
CA TYR A 520 6.04 16.26 31.89
C TYR A 520 6.03 16.28 30.36
N HIS A 521 4.90 15.90 29.75
CA HIS A 521 4.78 15.72 28.31
C HIS A 521 4.10 16.89 27.60
N GLY A 522 3.67 17.92 28.32
CA GLY A 522 2.93 19.04 27.73
C GLY A 522 1.56 18.61 27.17
N ALA A 523 1.09 19.24 26.10
CA ALA A 523 -0.25 19.04 25.55
C ALA A 523 -0.36 17.79 24.63
N ILE A 524 -0.15 16.59 25.18
CA ILE A 524 -0.34 15.33 24.44
C ILE A 524 -1.81 14.83 24.48
N PRO A 525 -2.36 14.30 23.37
CA PRO A 525 -3.70 13.70 23.33
C PRO A 525 -3.84 12.50 24.26
N ARG A 526 -5.05 12.26 24.79
CA ARG A 526 -5.34 11.08 25.62
C ARG A 526 -5.00 9.76 24.93
N LEU A 527 -5.22 9.67 23.62
CA LEU A 527 -4.95 8.47 22.84
C LEU A 527 -3.45 8.12 22.81
N GLU A 528 -2.57 9.13 22.71
CA GLU A 528 -1.12 8.92 22.72
C GLU A 528 -0.63 8.45 24.09
N VAL A 529 -1.21 8.99 25.17
CA VAL A 529 -0.92 8.53 26.54
C VAL A 529 -1.16 7.03 26.70
N LEU A 530 -2.18 6.47 26.03
CA LEU A 530 -2.50 5.03 26.11
C LEU A 530 -1.39 4.14 25.53
N GLN A 531 -0.66 4.65 24.55
CA GLN A 531 0.43 3.92 23.91
C GLN A 531 1.73 4.00 24.74
N LEU A 532 1.83 5.01 25.61
CA LEU A 532 3.02 5.30 26.41
C LEU A 532 3.03 4.58 27.76
N LEU A 533 1.85 4.34 28.36
CA LEU A 533 1.73 3.64 29.63
C LEU A 533 1.65 2.13 29.39
N GLN A 534 2.58 1.35 29.95
CA GLN A 534 2.72 -0.08 29.64
C GLN A 534 2.47 -1.00 30.84
N ALA A 535 2.80 -0.55 32.05
CA ALA A 535 2.65 -1.31 33.29
C ALA A 535 1.87 -0.54 34.36
N ASP A 536 1.24 -1.26 35.28
CA ASP A 536 0.54 -0.66 36.41
C ASP A 536 1.51 0.18 37.27
N GLY A 537 1.11 1.44 37.52
CA GLY A 537 1.93 2.44 38.20
C GLY A 537 2.84 3.26 37.29
N ASP A 538 2.87 2.99 35.97
CA ASP A 538 3.43 3.91 34.98
C ASP A 538 2.62 5.21 34.97
N PHE A 539 3.29 6.36 34.95
CA PHE A 539 2.60 7.66 34.95
C PHE A 539 3.33 8.76 34.18
N LEU A 540 2.58 9.79 33.79
CA LEU A 540 3.09 11.05 33.25
C LEU A 540 2.16 12.21 33.62
N VAL A 541 2.67 13.44 33.54
CA VAL A 541 1.85 14.66 33.66
C VAL A 541 1.76 15.35 32.31
N ARG A 542 0.56 15.81 31.96
CA ARG A 542 0.26 16.50 30.70
C ARG A 542 -0.65 17.70 30.91
N GLU A 543 -0.69 18.59 29.93
CA GLU A 543 -1.69 19.66 29.87
C GLU A 543 -2.96 19.14 29.16
N SER A 544 -4.14 19.61 29.60
CA SER A 544 -5.41 19.26 28.98
C SER A 544 -5.60 20.01 27.65
N GLN A 545 -6.12 19.35 26.61
CA GLN A 545 -6.40 20.01 25.33
C GLN A 545 -7.66 20.86 25.46
N GLY A 546 -7.49 22.19 25.46
CA GLY A 546 -8.60 23.17 25.47
C GLY A 546 -8.87 23.86 26.80
N LYS A 547 -8.31 23.38 27.92
CA LYS A 547 -8.27 24.09 29.22
C LYS A 547 -6.84 24.07 29.74
N GLN A 548 -6.33 25.18 30.28
CA GLN A 548 -5.00 25.23 30.91
C GLN A 548 -4.97 24.53 32.28
N GLU A 549 -5.42 23.27 32.30
CA GLU A 549 -5.47 22.40 33.47
C GLU A 549 -4.40 21.30 33.31
N TYR A 550 -3.67 21.00 34.38
CA TYR A 550 -2.70 19.91 34.38
C TYR A 550 -3.35 18.59 34.80
N VAL A 551 -2.96 17.50 34.15
CA VAL A 551 -3.55 16.17 34.33
C VAL A 551 -2.46 15.13 34.59
N LEU A 552 -2.54 14.45 35.73
CA LEU A 552 -1.76 13.24 36.02
C LEU A 552 -2.45 12.05 35.37
N SER A 553 -1.74 11.35 34.48
CA SER A 553 -2.23 10.14 33.81
C SER A 553 -1.42 8.94 34.27
N VAL A 554 -2.08 7.87 34.67
CA VAL A 554 -1.47 6.67 35.26
C VAL A 554 -2.19 5.41 34.79
N LEU A 555 -1.46 4.34 34.50
CA LEU A 555 -2.06 3.04 34.20
C LEU A 555 -2.25 2.25 35.48
N TRP A 556 -3.44 1.70 35.70
CA TRP A 556 -3.74 0.89 36.88
C TRP A 556 -4.89 -0.07 36.62
N ASP A 557 -4.72 -1.34 37.01
CA ASP A 557 -5.70 -2.41 36.76
C ASP A 557 -6.00 -2.56 35.26
N GLY A 558 -4.95 -2.43 34.44
CA GLY A 558 -5.02 -2.50 32.98
C GLY A 558 -5.81 -1.35 32.32
N GLN A 559 -6.19 -0.31 33.07
CA GLN A 559 -6.96 0.84 32.55
C GLN A 559 -6.27 2.18 32.83
N PRO A 560 -6.20 3.08 31.83
CA PRO A 560 -5.64 4.43 31.98
C PRO A 560 -6.57 5.30 32.85
N ARG A 561 -6.05 5.84 33.95
CA ARG A 561 -6.77 6.75 34.84
C ARG A 561 -6.17 8.16 34.72
N HIS A 562 -7.04 9.16 34.68
CA HIS A 562 -6.64 10.56 34.51
C HIS A 562 -7.19 11.42 35.66
N PHE A 563 -6.30 12.10 36.37
CA PHE A 563 -6.62 12.96 37.51
C PHE A 563 -6.25 14.40 37.21
N ILE A 564 -7.20 15.33 37.36
CA ILE A 564 -6.94 16.76 37.18
C ILE A 564 -6.25 17.28 38.45
N LEU A 565 -5.08 17.90 38.29
CA LEU A 565 -4.35 18.56 39.37
C LEU A 565 -5.06 19.88 39.68
N GLN A 566 -5.63 19.97 40.87
CA GLN A 566 -6.36 21.16 41.30
C GLN A 566 -5.39 22.24 41.77
N ALA A 567 -5.48 23.43 41.19
CA ALA A 567 -4.79 24.62 41.67
C ALA A 567 -5.72 25.43 42.60
N VAL A 568 -5.43 25.46 43.90
CA VAL A 568 -6.17 26.23 44.90
C VAL A 568 -5.17 27.05 45.70
N GLU A 569 -5.40 28.36 45.85
CA GLU A 569 -4.52 29.28 46.61
C GLU A 569 -3.03 29.19 46.20
N ASN A 570 -2.78 29.08 44.89
CA ASN A 570 -1.42 28.95 44.33
C ASN A 570 -0.67 27.66 44.74
N GLN A 571 -1.40 26.64 45.19
CA GLN A 571 -0.87 25.30 45.48
C GLN A 571 -1.61 24.22 44.67
N TYR A 572 -0.91 23.13 44.37
CA TYR A 572 -1.38 22.00 43.59
C TYR A 572 -1.69 20.81 44.50
N ARG A 573 -2.85 20.19 44.31
CA ARG A 573 -3.26 18.97 45.02
C ARG A 573 -4.11 18.04 44.17
N LEU A 574 -4.19 16.78 44.61
CA LEU A 574 -5.12 15.77 44.08
C LEU A 574 -6.19 15.45 45.12
N GLU A 575 -5.79 14.79 46.21
CA GLU A 575 -6.60 14.53 47.39
C GLU A 575 -5.68 14.59 48.62
N GLY A 576 -5.96 15.49 49.56
CA GLY A 576 -5.12 15.70 50.75
C GLY A 576 -4.19 16.92 50.66
N GLU A 577 -2.91 16.73 50.97
CA GLU A 577 -1.91 17.80 51.09
C GLU A 577 -1.72 18.58 49.78
N ALA A 578 -1.46 19.87 49.91
CA ALA A 578 -1.25 20.79 48.79
C ALA A 578 0.21 21.27 48.76
N PHE A 579 0.77 21.38 47.55
CA PHE A 579 2.19 21.67 47.33
C PHE A 579 2.34 22.88 46.43
N PRO A 580 3.35 23.74 46.64
CA PRO A 580 3.51 24.97 45.87
C PRO A 580 3.82 24.72 44.39
N THR A 581 4.35 23.54 44.02
CA THR A 581 4.63 23.18 42.63
C THR A 581 4.22 21.73 42.34
N ILE A 582 3.81 21.46 41.10
CA ILE A 582 3.51 20.10 40.63
C ILE A 582 4.71 19.14 40.82
N PRO A 583 5.97 19.53 40.52
CA PRO A 583 7.13 18.71 40.83
C PRO A 583 7.21 18.25 42.29
N LEU A 584 6.94 19.13 43.25
CA LEU A 584 6.95 18.77 44.68
C LEU A 584 5.81 17.81 45.04
N LEU A 585 4.62 17.99 44.46
CA LEU A 585 3.49 17.08 44.62
C LEU A 585 3.85 15.66 44.14
N ILE A 586 4.43 15.54 42.95
CA ILE A 586 4.81 14.24 42.36
C ILE A 586 5.96 13.61 43.14
N ASP A 587 6.98 14.38 43.51
CA ASP A 587 8.11 13.93 44.33
C ASP A 587 7.65 13.38 45.69
N HIS A 588 6.66 14.04 46.32
CA HIS A 588 6.04 13.55 47.55
C HIS A 588 5.41 12.16 47.35
N PHE A 589 4.53 11.98 46.36
CA PHE A 589 3.89 10.68 46.09
C PHE A 589 4.90 9.57 45.78
N LEU A 590 5.99 9.90 45.07
CA LEU A 590 7.04 8.94 44.75
C LEU A 590 7.85 8.51 45.98
N LYS A 591 8.16 9.45 46.87
CA LYS A 591 8.97 9.21 48.09
C LYS A 591 8.19 8.55 49.20
N THR A 592 6.97 9.02 49.49
CA THR A 592 6.16 8.49 50.59
C THR A 592 5.36 7.25 50.21
N LYS A 593 5.29 6.93 48.90
CA LYS A 593 4.47 5.82 48.38
C LYS A 593 3.01 5.92 48.84
N GLN A 594 2.50 7.14 48.94
CA GLN A 594 1.10 7.41 49.25
C GLN A 594 0.21 7.14 48.02
N LEU A 595 -1.03 6.73 48.27
CA LEU A 595 -2.03 6.51 47.23
C LEU A 595 -2.50 7.84 46.63
N VAL A 596 -2.62 7.90 45.30
CA VAL A 596 -3.05 9.10 44.56
C VAL A 596 -4.43 9.59 45.00
N THR A 597 -5.38 8.67 45.19
CA THR A 597 -6.65 8.91 45.89
C THR A 597 -7.05 7.69 46.72
N LYS A 598 -7.69 7.88 47.87
CA LYS A 598 -8.09 6.78 48.78
C LYS A 598 -9.05 5.80 48.12
N LYS A 599 -9.89 6.29 47.19
CA LYS A 599 -10.87 5.48 46.46
C LYS A 599 -10.28 4.70 45.29
N SER A 600 -9.21 5.19 44.66
CA SER A 600 -8.62 4.54 43.49
C SER A 600 -7.58 3.48 43.84
N GLY A 601 -6.93 3.60 45.00
CA GLY A 601 -5.88 2.67 45.43
C GLY A 601 -4.61 2.74 44.59
N ILE A 602 -4.43 3.77 43.75
CA ILE A 602 -3.33 3.85 42.79
C ILE A 602 -2.05 4.33 43.44
N LEU A 603 -0.94 3.65 43.12
CA LEU A 603 0.41 4.03 43.52
C LEU A 603 1.21 4.53 42.31
N LEU A 604 1.94 5.63 42.45
CA LEU A 604 2.92 6.06 41.44
C LEU A 604 4.20 5.26 41.59
N VAL A 605 4.57 4.53 40.53
CA VAL A 605 5.73 3.63 40.54
C VAL A 605 6.81 4.14 39.59
N LYS A 606 6.50 4.31 38.31
CA LYS A 606 7.49 4.57 37.27
C LYS A 606 7.10 5.77 36.39
N PRO A 607 7.94 6.81 36.30
CA PRO A 607 7.68 7.92 35.38
C PRO A 607 7.95 7.51 33.93
N ILE A 608 7.03 7.85 33.03
CA ILE A 608 7.26 7.77 31.59
C ILE A 608 8.03 9.03 31.16
N ILE A 609 9.25 8.82 30.68
CA ILE A 609 10.15 9.91 30.30
C ILE A 609 9.83 10.35 28.86
N LYS A 610 9.70 11.66 28.64
CA LYS A 610 9.56 12.29 27.32
C LYS A 610 10.76 11.93 26.44
N ASP A 611 10.52 11.73 25.14
CA ASP A 611 11.56 11.31 24.21
C ASP A 611 12.76 12.30 24.24
N LYS A 612 13.91 11.80 24.72
CA LYS A 612 15.01 12.57 25.34
C LYS A 612 15.83 13.47 24.40
N TRP A 613 15.47 13.50 23.12
CA TRP A 613 16.37 13.95 22.06
C TRP A 613 16.11 15.37 21.59
N VAL A 614 15.06 16.05 22.07
CA VAL A 614 14.74 17.43 21.71
C VAL A 614 15.12 18.36 22.86
N LEU A 615 16.17 19.15 22.66
CA LEU A 615 16.68 20.13 23.63
C LEU A 615 16.27 21.55 23.21
N ALA A 616 16.05 22.45 24.18
CA ALA A 616 15.94 23.87 23.88
C ALA A 616 17.33 24.48 23.73
N HIS A 617 17.48 25.51 22.88
CA HIS A 617 18.73 26.27 22.78
C HIS A 617 19.18 26.87 24.11
N GLU A 618 18.22 27.15 24.99
CA GLU A 618 18.44 27.71 26.34
C GLU A 618 19.02 26.67 27.31
N ASP A 619 18.93 25.37 27.01
CA ASP A 619 19.48 24.30 27.85
C ASP A 619 21.00 24.16 27.68
N ILE A 620 21.62 24.93 26.77
CA ILE A 620 23.01 24.76 26.35
C ILE A 620 23.76 26.08 26.47
N LEU A 621 24.86 26.05 27.22
CA LEU A 621 25.83 27.13 27.27
C LEU A 621 26.94 26.87 26.24
N LEU A 622 26.96 27.63 25.15
CA LEU A 622 28.02 27.56 24.14
C LEU A 622 29.33 28.16 24.67
N GLY A 623 30.43 27.46 24.40
CA GLY A 623 31.80 27.89 24.67
C GLY A 623 32.54 28.22 23.37
N GLU A 624 33.86 28.00 23.40
CA GLU A 624 34.75 28.31 22.26
C GLU A 624 34.51 27.38 21.07
N ARG A 625 34.81 27.87 19.87
CA ARG A 625 34.75 27.09 18.62
C ARG A 625 35.88 26.06 18.61
N ILE A 626 35.53 24.78 18.50
CA ILE A 626 36.46 23.64 18.54
C ILE A 626 36.70 23.00 17.17
N GLY A 627 35.88 23.30 16.16
CA GLY A 627 36.05 22.77 14.81
C GLY A 627 35.13 23.40 13.77
N GLN A 628 35.35 23.08 12.50
CA GLN A 628 34.52 23.53 11.38
C GLN A 628 34.28 22.36 10.44
N GLY A 629 33.01 22.07 10.16
CA GLY A 629 32.60 20.99 9.27
C GLY A 629 31.80 21.48 8.06
N HIS A 630 31.36 20.53 7.22
CA HIS A 630 30.65 20.80 5.97
C HIS A 630 29.36 21.64 6.13
N PHE A 631 28.64 21.46 7.25
CA PHE A 631 27.35 22.12 7.50
C PHE A 631 27.45 23.37 8.41
N GLY A 632 28.62 23.67 8.94
CA GLY A 632 28.84 24.81 9.83
C GLY A 632 29.94 24.58 10.85
N GLU A 633 29.77 25.13 12.05
CA GLU A 633 30.83 25.22 13.07
C GLU A 633 30.51 24.30 14.25
N VAL A 634 31.55 23.77 14.89
CA VAL A 634 31.45 22.96 16.09
C VAL A 634 31.98 23.78 17.27
N PHE A 635 31.19 23.87 18.33
CA PHE A 635 31.53 24.57 19.55
C PHE A 635 31.65 23.58 20.71
N SER A 636 32.53 23.86 21.65
CA SER A 636 32.44 23.29 23.00
C SER A 636 31.24 23.88 23.72
N GLY A 637 30.73 23.22 24.75
CA GLY A 637 29.66 23.76 25.56
C GLY A 637 29.39 22.95 26.82
N ARG A 638 28.38 23.38 27.58
CA ARG A 638 27.84 22.62 28.72
C ARG A 638 26.33 22.56 28.66
N LEU A 639 25.78 21.40 29.02
CA LEU A 639 24.36 21.24 29.27
C LEU A 639 24.02 21.84 30.63
N LEU A 640 23.05 22.75 30.71
CA LEU A 640 22.71 23.46 31.95
C LEU A 640 22.05 22.56 33.00
N SER A 641 21.44 21.44 32.60
CA SER A 641 20.73 20.55 33.52
C SER A 641 21.64 19.84 34.52
N ASP A 642 22.89 19.57 34.15
CA ASP A 642 23.83 18.75 34.93
C ASP A 642 25.32 19.13 34.72
N ASN A 643 25.61 20.21 33.99
CA ASN A 643 26.95 20.65 33.59
C ASN A 643 27.74 19.67 32.71
N THR A 644 27.09 18.68 32.09
CA THR A 644 27.77 17.73 31.19
C THR A 644 28.50 18.49 30.07
N PRO A 645 29.80 18.24 29.85
CA PRO A 645 30.53 18.82 28.71
C PRO A 645 29.97 18.28 27.39
N VAL A 646 29.70 19.16 26.44
CA VAL A 646 29.10 18.80 25.15
C VAL A 646 29.85 19.43 23.98
N ALA A 647 29.80 18.76 22.84
CA ALA A 647 30.14 19.32 21.53
C ALA A 647 28.85 19.69 20.80
N VAL A 648 28.78 20.92 20.29
CA VAL A 648 27.58 21.49 19.66
C VAL A 648 27.90 21.81 18.21
N LYS A 649 27.38 21.00 17.29
CA LYS A 649 27.49 21.24 15.85
C LYS A 649 26.34 22.15 15.42
N SER A 650 26.67 23.29 14.84
CA SER A 650 25.72 24.33 14.44
C SER A 650 25.52 24.33 12.92
N CYS A 651 24.26 24.33 12.47
CA CYS A 651 23.90 24.45 11.07
C CYS A 651 23.68 25.91 10.68
N ARG A 652 24.41 26.38 9.66
CA ARG A 652 24.27 27.75 9.14
C ARG A 652 22.87 27.99 8.57
N GLU A 653 22.31 29.17 8.84
CA GLU A 653 20.94 29.52 8.44
C GLU A 653 20.78 29.66 6.92
N THR A 654 21.82 30.11 6.22
CA THR A 654 21.87 30.33 4.76
C THR A 654 21.95 29.05 3.92
N LEU A 655 22.01 27.87 4.54
CA LEU A 655 22.13 26.61 3.79
C LEU A 655 20.82 26.25 3.06
N PRO A 656 20.91 25.69 1.83
CA PRO A 656 19.76 25.12 1.13
C PRO A 656 19.01 24.08 1.98
N PRO A 657 17.67 23.97 1.83
CA PRO A 657 16.85 23.01 2.57
C PRO A 657 17.35 21.55 2.48
N GLU A 658 17.90 21.15 1.34
CA GLU A 658 18.47 19.82 1.10
C GLU A 658 19.68 19.53 1.99
N LEU A 659 20.56 20.51 2.20
CA LEU A 659 21.72 20.39 3.09
C LEU A 659 21.31 20.44 4.57
N LYS A 660 20.27 21.21 4.91
CA LYS A 660 19.66 21.19 6.26
C LYS A 660 19.05 19.81 6.57
N ALA A 661 18.43 19.16 5.57
CA ALA A 661 17.91 17.81 5.70
C ALA A 661 19.03 16.77 5.93
N ARG A 662 20.16 16.90 5.21
CA ARG A 662 21.35 16.07 5.44
C ARG A 662 21.97 16.29 6.82
N PHE A 663 22.01 17.54 7.29
CA PHE A 663 22.45 17.85 8.65
C PHE A 663 21.59 17.14 9.71
N LEU A 664 20.26 17.23 9.61
CA LEU A 664 19.36 16.52 10.52
C LEU A 664 19.41 14.98 10.37
N GLN A 665 19.80 14.49 9.19
CA GLN A 665 20.01 13.06 8.97
C GLN A 665 21.17 12.52 9.80
N GLU A 666 22.23 13.30 10.05
CA GLU A 666 23.33 12.90 10.96
C GLU A 666 22.79 12.60 12.38
N ALA A 667 21.95 13.49 12.92
CA ALA A 667 21.33 13.27 14.22
C ALA A 667 20.39 12.06 14.23
N ARG A 668 19.68 11.79 13.13
CA ARG A 668 18.82 10.59 13.02
C ARG A 668 19.61 9.29 13.02
N ILE A 669 20.80 9.30 12.42
CA ILE A 669 21.71 8.15 12.44
C ILE A 669 22.25 7.96 13.86
N LEU A 670 22.81 9.02 14.47
CA LEU A 670 23.37 8.92 15.83
C LEU A 670 22.32 8.56 16.89
N LYS A 671 21.04 8.94 16.72
CA LYS A 671 19.93 8.52 17.61
C LYS A 671 19.77 6.99 17.70
N GLN A 672 20.24 6.24 16.72
CA GLN A 672 20.10 4.77 16.66
C GLN A 672 21.23 4.02 17.36
N TYR A 673 22.30 4.71 17.78
CA TYR A 673 23.49 4.08 18.35
C TYR A 673 23.76 4.57 19.78
N ASP A 674 24.00 3.63 20.70
CA ASP A 674 24.47 3.87 22.05
C ASP A 674 25.60 2.86 22.33
N HIS A 675 26.85 3.27 22.06
CA HIS A 675 28.02 2.39 22.10
C HIS A 675 29.27 3.17 22.56
N PRO A 676 30.15 2.59 23.40
CA PRO A 676 31.32 3.30 23.97
C PRO A 676 32.31 3.85 22.94
N ASN A 677 32.30 3.34 21.71
CA ASN A 677 33.19 3.76 20.61
C ASN A 677 32.49 4.65 19.56
N ILE A 678 31.26 5.09 19.81
CA ILE A 678 30.52 6.00 18.93
C ILE A 678 30.19 7.24 19.75
N VAL A 679 30.44 8.42 19.20
CA VAL A 679 30.10 9.68 19.87
C VAL A 679 28.60 9.70 20.13
N ARG A 680 28.24 9.71 21.41
CA ARG A 680 26.85 9.63 21.83
C ARG A 680 26.14 10.94 21.50
N LEU A 681 25.00 10.83 20.82
CA LEU A 681 24.09 11.96 20.66
C LEU A 681 23.47 12.27 22.04
N ILE A 682 23.42 13.54 22.39
CA ILE A 682 22.77 14.03 23.62
C ILE A 682 21.41 14.63 23.27
N GLY A 683 21.30 15.35 22.15
CA GLY A 683 20.03 15.85 21.66
C GLY A 683 20.17 16.80 20.48
N VAL A 684 19.06 17.38 20.04
CA VAL A 684 18.97 18.28 18.89
C VAL A 684 18.11 19.48 19.27
N CYS A 685 18.58 20.69 18.96
CA CYS A 685 17.81 21.93 19.12
C CYS A 685 17.32 22.41 17.76
N THR A 686 16.06 22.14 17.45
CA THR A 686 15.44 22.53 16.16
C THR A 686 14.46 23.70 16.30
N GLN A 687 14.26 24.21 17.50
CA GLN A 687 13.20 25.19 17.81
C GLN A 687 13.54 26.61 17.32
N LYS A 688 14.82 26.95 17.24
CA LYS A 688 15.36 28.24 16.78
C LYS A 688 16.51 27.99 15.79
N HIS A 689 16.82 28.99 14.97
CA HIS A 689 18.05 29.00 14.17
C HIS A 689 19.18 29.68 14.97
N PRO A 690 20.44 29.25 14.81
CA PRO A 690 20.90 28.08 14.04
C PRO A 690 20.50 26.74 14.71
N ILE A 691 20.30 25.68 13.93
CA ILE A 691 19.94 24.35 14.45
C ILE A 691 21.18 23.71 15.10
N TYR A 692 21.03 23.11 16.29
CA TYR A 692 22.12 22.43 17.00
C TYR A 692 21.95 20.91 17.02
N ILE A 693 23.05 20.19 16.80
CA ILE A 693 23.22 18.78 17.16
C ILE A 693 24.21 18.74 18.33
N VAL A 694 23.76 18.21 19.46
CA VAL A 694 24.47 18.21 20.73
C VAL A 694 24.96 16.81 21.00
N MET A 695 26.25 16.66 21.20
CA MET A 695 26.95 15.39 21.29
C MET A 695 27.87 15.39 22.50
N GLU A 696 28.30 14.20 22.92
CA GLU A 696 29.35 14.06 23.91
C GLU A 696 30.64 14.75 23.44
N LEU A 697 31.26 15.53 24.35
CA LEU A 697 32.56 16.13 24.09
C LEU A 697 33.67 15.11 24.33
N VAL A 698 34.25 14.60 23.24
CA VAL A 698 35.38 13.67 23.32
C VAL A 698 36.64 14.44 23.73
N GLN A 699 37.19 14.12 24.90
CA GLN A 699 38.49 14.64 25.34
C GLN A 699 39.57 13.63 24.98
N GLU A 700 40.65 14.07 24.32
CA GLU A 700 41.81 13.24 23.99
C GLU A 700 42.38 12.55 25.25
N HIS A 701 41.96 11.30 25.48
CA HIS A 701 42.68 10.36 26.32
C HIS A 701 43.41 9.42 25.37
N HIS A 702 44.69 9.17 25.67
CA HIS A 702 45.61 8.38 24.85
C HIS A 702 44.96 7.11 24.29
N ASN A 703 44.46 7.21 23.07
CA ASN A 703 44.42 6.19 22.03
C ASN A 703 43.73 6.80 20.80
N HIS A 704 44.41 6.61 19.67
CA HIS A 704 44.11 7.15 18.35
C HIS A 704 42.62 7.23 18.00
N LEU A 705 42.19 8.43 17.56
CA LEU A 705 41.21 8.64 16.49
C LEU A 705 41.15 10.14 16.15
N SER A 706 41.97 10.57 15.19
CA SER A 706 41.86 11.88 14.54
C SER A 706 40.91 11.76 13.35
N CYS A 707 39.61 11.96 13.59
CA CYS A 707 38.63 12.33 12.56
C CYS A 707 37.51 13.17 13.18
N LEU A 708 37.63 14.49 13.06
CA LEU A 708 36.50 15.43 13.02
C LEU A 708 36.71 16.37 11.83
#